data_AF-A0A923CQS9-F1
#
_entry.id   AF-A0A923CQS9-F1
#
_cell.length_a   1.000
_cell.length_b   1.000
_cell.length_c   1.000
_cell.angle_alpha   90.00
_cell.angle_beta   90.00
_cell.angle_gamma   90.00
#
_symmetry.space_group_name_H-M   'P 1'
#
loop_
_entity.id
_entity.type
_entity.pdbx_description
1 polymer ?
#
loop_
_entity_poly.entity_id
_entity_poly.type
_entity_poly.pdbx_seq_one_letter_code
_entity_poly.pdbx_strand_id
1 'polypeptide(L)'
;MWYLSLIIVASILLIGAWTRWIRLEQLSTAWLGLVALFMVGVPWLRRRFSAGSPIAVSPLAWLFVAVAVFGLVSFAVSVHRGATLQELLKLMGLLGMFLFALTSAGSEDRLHTLSWVLFGASVVAMAGCILLYVLSPRVATGPIASLAHALVVRDAGGRLCAFFSYPNALAGFLILPLCIGVGMFAFGRRGLERLLGLAGTVVLMSALVLTGSRGGMIVAAGVLLMLPVAGWLCRCVSNRQMAHVAVAYGVVAVMVAVSIAVPVSRTRVWKPLVQRFVAVVQEVSQGQATTGGSLGGRLQMFRDLGPYLRAYPVLGSGLGTYSSVYMKFRSQLFFATDPHSLLVKSLAEGGILGFLLELSMIAVLLWLGFRAARLSSNKALTIAVVVGIAGTLIHSCFDIDSMFYVFGVVPAILLGSCAGLTMQAGASFWVLGRPVRRAASPVPGAKHVKISRPRSRKGVPTTGLVVLGLAAVVFALATSAEACFVAGLRRAPASMSAWSLPREFTVAQGLNPLDARYPLQAAASARSIARVVPATLAVTYRDQAKESYQRAISLDPLNPAVQIQYAQFLYEVGDRGAVEVFRQLTTLDPIDPGTWTSLAHAHIVFNHNPALAEQAIDQARRLDPTYYDIANVTGQIALDKGDVGAAEAAFRQSVKSNPSQQIGWSGLVEVQRETGVQGKLVAALFDASVNAQDGSAFAAELRRLAPVAQWTSPAAGTSVVPGGTVALAWNVTGIASSLEYQTIYAAPAKGDWILVADGLKPSARSLTWQVPAAIPSGPCRLLVYLRAPKLMAGSDRGWASTAFSSPVQVEQ
;
A
#
# COMPACT_ATOMS: atom_id res chain seq x y z
N MET A 1 17.80 5.25 32.74
CA MET A 1 16.36 5.41 32.39
C MET A 1 16.10 6.67 31.55
N TRP A 2 16.57 7.86 31.95
CA TRP A 2 16.44 9.08 31.12
C TRP A 2 17.20 9.01 29.77
N TYR A 3 18.45 8.54 29.79
CA TYR A 3 19.21 8.22 28.57
C TYR A 3 18.52 7.16 27.70
N LEU A 4 17.78 6.23 28.32
CA LEU A 4 17.03 5.21 27.58
C LEU A 4 15.84 5.83 26.83
N SER A 5 15.13 6.80 27.41
CA SER A 5 14.04 7.53 26.72
C SER A 5 14.57 8.34 25.53
N LEU A 6 15.73 8.99 25.70
CA LEU A 6 16.43 9.72 24.64
C LEU A 6 16.92 8.78 23.53
N ILE A 7 17.52 7.66 23.89
CA ILE A 7 17.95 6.61 22.95
C ILE A 7 16.73 6.03 22.23
N ILE A 8 15.62 5.75 22.91
CA ILE A 8 14.41 5.23 22.27
C ILE A 8 13.84 6.24 21.26
N VAL A 9 13.69 7.51 21.64
CA VAL A 9 13.20 8.54 20.71
C VAL A 9 14.16 8.75 19.54
N ALA A 10 15.47 8.81 19.80
CA ALA A 10 16.48 8.93 18.75
C ALA A 10 16.53 7.69 17.84
N SER A 11 16.45 6.49 18.40
CA SER A 11 16.39 5.22 17.68
C SER A 11 15.12 5.11 16.86
N ILE A 12 13.96 5.56 17.34
CA ILE A 12 12.71 5.56 16.54
C ILE A 12 12.84 6.51 15.35
N LEU A 13 13.40 7.71 15.56
CA LEU A 13 13.64 8.69 14.49
C LEU A 13 14.72 8.21 13.50
N LEU A 14 15.71 7.41 13.95
CA LEU A 14 16.76 6.82 13.11
C LEU A 14 16.30 5.53 12.39
N ILE A 15 15.48 4.70 13.03
CA ILE A 15 14.91 3.45 12.49
C ILE A 15 13.89 3.78 11.39
N GLY A 16 13.15 4.89 11.53
CA GLY A 16 12.30 5.42 10.46
C GLY A 16 13.06 5.67 9.15
N ALA A 17 14.37 5.99 9.21
CA ALA A 17 15.22 6.18 8.03
C ALA A 17 15.66 4.87 7.34
N TRP A 18 15.42 3.71 7.95
CA TRP A 18 15.87 2.38 7.48
C TRP A 18 14.73 1.48 6.98
N THR A 19 13.53 2.04 6.84
CA THR A 19 12.23 1.41 6.54
C THR A 19 12.17 0.56 5.26
N ARG A 20 13.11 0.74 4.33
CA ARG A 20 13.15 -0.04 3.07
C ARG A 20 13.69 -1.46 3.23
N TRP A 21 14.49 -1.74 4.25
CA TRP A 21 15.35 -2.94 4.27
C TRP A 21 14.88 -4.07 5.19
N ILE A 22 13.94 -3.83 6.12
CA ILE A 22 13.59 -4.79 7.18
C ILE A 22 12.07 -4.80 7.47
N ARG A 23 11.36 -5.88 7.11
CA ARG A 23 9.92 -6.10 7.44
C ARG A 23 9.64 -6.33 8.94
N LEU A 24 10.66 -6.40 9.80
CA LEU A 24 10.56 -6.57 11.26
C LEU A 24 10.16 -5.29 12.02
N GLU A 25 9.87 -4.18 11.33
CA GLU A 25 9.59 -2.85 11.91
C GLU A 25 8.42 -2.83 12.92
N GLN A 26 7.35 -3.56 12.59
CA GLN A 26 6.17 -3.68 13.45
C GLN A 26 6.50 -4.40 14.76
N LEU A 27 7.48 -5.30 14.73
CA LEU A 27 7.92 -6.07 15.88
C LEU A 27 9.03 -5.33 16.66
N SER A 28 9.92 -4.58 16.03
CA SER A 28 11.03 -3.89 16.73
C SER A 28 10.58 -2.72 17.63
N THR A 29 9.54 -1.99 17.22
CA THR A 29 8.97 -0.89 18.03
C THR A 29 8.07 -1.42 19.15
N ALA A 30 7.31 -2.49 18.90
CA ALA A 30 6.60 -3.20 19.95
C ALA A 30 7.54 -3.91 20.93
N TRP A 31 8.75 -4.35 20.52
CA TRP A 31 9.83 -4.80 21.42
C TRP A 31 10.23 -3.71 22.42
N LEU A 32 10.49 -2.50 21.94
CA LEU A 32 10.86 -1.38 22.81
C LEU A 32 9.73 -1.03 23.79
N GLY A 33 8.48 -1.08 23.33
CA GLY A 33 7.30 -0.88 24.16
C GLY A 33 7.10 -1.97 25.22
N LEU A 34 7.29 -3.23 24.85
CA LEU A 34 7.23 -4.36 25.79
C LEU A 34 8.38 -4.32 26.79
N VAL A 35 9.62 -4.07 26.36
CA VAL A 35 10.76 -3.90 27.27
C VAL A 35 10.50 -2.73 28.23
N ALA A 36 9.93 -1.63 27.75
CA ALA A 36 9.52 -0.51 28.60
C ALA A 36 8.43 -0.92 29.61
N LEU A 37 7.43 -1.70 29.17
CA LEU A 37 6.39 -2.27 30.03
C LEU A 37 6.98 -3.21 31.10
N PHE A 38 7.99 -4.00 30.77
CA PHE A 38 8.67 -4.90 31.71
C PHE A 38 9.55 -4.16 32.72
N MET A 39 10.39 -3.24 32.24
CA MET A 39 11.31 -2.48 33.08
C MET A 39 10.58 -1.58 34.07
N VAL A 40 9.37 -1.14 33.74
CA VAL A 40 8.66 -0.11 34.50
C VAL A 40 7.29 -0.56 34.99
N GLY A 41 6.47 -1.21 34.19
CA GLY A 41 5.14 -1.67 34.56
C GLY A 41 5.16 -2.63 35.76
N VAL A 42 6.13 -3.55 35.82
CA VAL A 42 6.27 -4.52 36.91
C VAL A 42 6.63 -3.87 38.26
N PRO A 43 7.71 -3.06 38.38
CA PRO A 43 7.98 -2.32 39.60
C PRO A 43 6.92 -1.27 39.95
N TRP A 44 6.25 -0.69 38.95
CA TRP A 44 5.22 0.33 39.13
C TRP A 44 3.90 -0.24 39.66
N LEU A 45 3.38 -1.34 39.09
CA LEU A 45 2.26 -2.12 39.61
C LEU A 45 2.51 -2.48 41.08
N ARG A 46 3.74 -2.94 41.40
CA ARG A 46 4.16 -3.33 42.74
C ARG A 46 4.18 -2.19 43.76
N ARG A 47 4.48 -0.95 43.37
CA ARG A 47 4.65 0.19 44.31
C ARG A 47 3.40 1.07 44.47
N ARG A 48 2.51 1.10 43.46
CA ARG A 48 1.40 2.07 43.41
C ARG A 48 0.02 1.46 43.14
N PHE A 49 -0.18 0.16 42.99
CA PHE A 49 -1.53 -0.45 43.05
C PHE A 49 -1.82 -1.02 44.45
N SER A 50 -1.68 -0.18 45.49
CA SER A 50 -2.41 -0.41 46.74
C SER A 50 -3.83 0.16 46.56
N ALA A 51 -4.83 -0.44 47.21
CA ALA A 51 -6.26 -0.10 47.07
C ALA A 51 -6.65 1.38 47.36
N GLY A 52 -5.69 2.24 47.72
CA GLY A 52 -5.87 3.67 47.96
C GLY A 52 -4.99 4.58 47.10
N SER A 53 -4.39 4.11 46.00
CA SER A 53 -3.56 4.97 45.17
C SER A 53 -4.38 5.85 44.22
N PRO A 54 -3.95 7.10 43.95
CA PRO A 54 -4.66 8.00 43.02
C PRO A 54 -4.83 7.46 41.60
N ILE A 55 -4.04 6.46 41.22
CA ILE A 55 -4.00 5.88 39.86
C ILE A 55 -5.01 4.75 39.73
N ALA A 56 -5.12 3.88 40.74
CA ALA A 56 -6.07 2.78 40.74
C ALA A 56 -7.53 3.27 40.71
N VAL A 57 -7.77 4.51 41.14
CA VAL A 57 -9.09 5.17 41.16
C VAL A 57 -9.25 6.17 39.98
N SER A 58 -8.29 6.20 39.03
CA SER A 58 -8.35 7.10 37.88
C SER A 58 -9.23 6.56 36.76
N PRO A 59 -10.03 7.40 36.07
CA PRO A 59 -10.74 7.03 34.83
C PRO A 59 -9.83 6.43 33.77
N LEU A 60 -8.57 6.88 33.72
CA LEU A 60 -7.55 6.37 32.80
C LEU A 60 -7.23 4.88 33.06
N ALA A 61 -7.12 4.45 34.32
CA ALA A 61 -6.85 3.05 34.65
C ALA A 61 -8.00 2.13 34.24
N TRP A 62 -9.25 2.55 34.49
CA TRP A 62 -10.43 1.80 34.06
C TRP A 62 -10.54 1.72 32.54
N LEU A 63 -10.14 2.77 31.84
CA LEU A 63 -10.14 2.79 30.39
C LEU A 63 -9.07 1.85 29.80
N PHE A 64 -7.89 1.74 30.43
CA PHE A 64 -6.90 0.72 30.05
C PHE A 64 -7.41 -0.69 30.28
N VAL A 65 -8.12 -0.94 31.39
CA VAL A 65 -8.78 -2.24 31.62
C VAL A 65 -9.83 -2.50 30.54
N ALA A 66 -10.65 -1.50 30.20
CA ALA A 66 -11.66 -1.63 29.15
C ALA A 66 -11.05 -1.93 27.78
N VAL A 67 -9.97 -1.26 27.40
CA VAL A 67 -9.23 -1.53 26.15
C VAL A 67 -8.60 -2.92 26.16
N ALA A 68 -8.03 -3.36 27.28
CA ALA A 68 -7.46 -4.71 27.39
C ALA A 68 -8.53 -5.80 27.29
N VAL A 69 -9.66 -5.63 27.99
CA VAL A 69 -10.81 -6.54 27.92
C VAL A 69 -11.38 -6.56 26.51
N PHE A 70 -11.59 -5.39 25.91
CA PHE A 70 -12.03 -5.27 24.52
C PHE A 70 -11.09 -5.99 23.57
N GLY A 71 -9.77 -5.84 23.76
CA GLY A 71 -8.77 -6.52 22.95
C GLY A 71 -8.87 -8.05 23.05
N LEU A 72 -9.05 -8.60 24.25
CA LEU A 72 -9.25 -10.04 24.44
C LEU A 72 -10.54 -10.54 23.79
N VAL A 73 -11.63 -9.79 23.94
CA VAL A 73 -12.92 -10.10 23.32
C VAL A 73 -12.79 -10.04 21.79
N SER A 74 -12.18 -8.98 21.26
CA SER A 74 -11.90 -8.79 19.83
C SER A 74 -11.08 -9.95 19.26
N PHE A 75 -10.04 -10.40 19.97
CA PHE A 75 -9.25 -11.59 19.57
C PHE A 75 -10.10 -12.86 19.51
N ALA A 76 -10.99 -13.09 20.47
CA ALA A 76 -11.82 -14.28 20.52
C ALA A 76 -12.80 -14.36 19.33
N VAL A 77 -13.41 -13.23 18.98
CA VAL A 77 -14.44 -13.12 17.93
C VAL A 77 -13.89 -12.73 16.55
N SER A 78 -12.60 -12.42 16.44
CA SER A 78 -11.97 -11.96 15.20
C SER A 78 -12.06 -13.00 14.08
N VAL A 79 -12.34 -12.51 12.87
CA VAL A 79 -12.34 -13.33 11.65
C VAL A 79 -10.93 -13.74 11.21
N HIS A 80 -9.90 -13.02 11.68
CA HIS A 80 -8.50 -13.32 11.40
C HIS A 80 -7.65 -13.03 12.66
N ARG A 81 -7.59 -14.04 13.54
CA ARG A 81 -6.94 -13.95 14.86
C ARG A 81 -5.46 -13.58 14.80
N GLY A 82 -4.75 -13.97 13.73
CA GLY A 82 -3.35 -13.63 13.52
C GLY A 82 -3.12 -12.12 13.43
N ALA A 83 -3.91 -11.41 12.61
CA ALA A 83 -3.81 -9.95 12.49
C ALA A 83 -4.23 -9.26 13.78
N THR A 84 -5.30 -9.75 14.42
CA THR A 84 -5.74 -9.18 15.70
C THR A 84 -4.70 -9.35 16.80
N LEU A 85 -4.03 -10.50 16.88
CA LEU A 85 -2.91 -10.68 17.79
C LEU A 85 -1.78 -9.68 17.49
N GLN A 86 -1.42 -9.50 16.22
CA GLN A 86 -0.41 -8.53 15.83
C GLN A 86 -0.79 -7.13 16.28
N GLU A 87 -2.00 -6.65 15.97
CA GLU A 87 -2.50 -5.33 16.39
C GLU A 87 -2.53 -5.16 17.92
N LEU A 88 -2.96 -6.18 18.66
CA LEU A 88 -2.94 -6.15 20.12
C LEU A 88 -1.53 -6.01 20.67
N LEU A 89 -0.55 -6.71 20.09
CA LEU A 89 0.86 -6.57 20.49
C LEU A 89 1.37 -5.14 20.22
N LYS A 90 0.92 -4.48 19.15
CA LYS A 90 1.23 -3.05 18.89
C LYS A 90 0.64 -2.16 19.98
N LEU A 91 -0.65 -2.35 20.28
CA LEU A 91 -1.35 -1.59 21.32
C LEU A 91 -0.72 -1.79 22.70
N MET A 92 -0.30 -3.01 23.04
CA MET A 92 0.44 -3.29 24.27
C MET A 92 1.80 -2.59 24.32
N GLY A 93 2.53 -2.56 23.19
CA GLY A 93 3.77 -1.80 23.06
C GLY A 93 3.55 -0.30 23.28
N LEU A 94 2.53 0.28 22.65
CA LEU A 94 2.15 1.69 22.84
C LEU A 94 1.74 2.01 24.28
N LEU A 95 0.97 1.13 24.91
CA LEU A 95 0.61 1.22 26.33
C LEU A 95 1.86 1.16 27.22
N GLY A 96 2.81 0.27 26.90
CA GLY A 96 4.09 0.19 27.58
C GLY A 96 4.88 1.49 27.52
N MET A 97 4.95 2.11 26.34
CA MET A 97 5.60 3.42 26.17
C MET A 97 4.87 4.54 26.93
N PHE A 98 3.54 4.53 26.93
CA PHE A 98 2.74 5.48 27.69
C PHE A 98 2.99 5.35 29.20
N LEU A 99 2.89 4.14 29.75
CA LEU A 99 3.10 3.86 31.17
C LEU A 99 4.56 4.12 31.58
N PHE A 100 5.50 3.84 30.69
CA PHE A 100 6.89 4.20 30.87
C PHE A 100 7.06 5.71 31.01
N ALA A 101 6.48 6.50 30.10
CA ALA A 101 6.57 7.96 30.19
C ALA A 101 5.80 8.52 31.40
N LEU A 102 4.65 7.97 31.73
CA LEU A 102 3.84 8.31 32.90
C LEU A 102 4.66 8.28 34.21
N THR A 103 5.58 7.34 34.29
CA THR A 103 6.30 7.01 35.53
C THR A 103 7.73 7.54 35.53
N SER A 104 8.38 7.53 34.37
CA SER A 104 9.79 7.90 34.19
C SER A 104 9.98 9.29 33.60
N ALA A 105 8.94 9.91 33.04
CA ALA A 105 8.99 11.22 32.38
C ALA A 105 7.99 12.24 32.94
N GLY A 106 7.28 11.92 34.03
CA GLY A 106 6.30 12.80 34.67
C GLY A 106 6.88 14.05 35.38
N SER A 107 7.97 14.64 34.91
CA SER A 107 8.45 15.95 35.39
C SER A 107 8.54 16.95 34.25
N GLU A 108 8.42 18.23 34.58
CA GLU A 108 8.23 19.29 33.59
C GLU A 108 9.48 19.46 32.74
N ASP A 109 10.66 19.42 33.38
CA ASP A 109 11.95 19.47 32.71
C ASP A 109 12.10 18.34 31.67
N ARG A 110 11.59 17.14 31.97
CA ARG A 110 11.68 16.00 31.06
C ARG A 110 10.74 16.15 29.86
N LEU A 111 9.51 16.61 30.08
CA LEU A 111 8.59 16.94 28.98
C LEU A 111 9.21 18.00 28.04
N HIS A 112 9.87 19.01 28.61
CA HIS A 112 10.56 20.04 27.83
C HIS A 112 11.75 19.48 27.07
N THR A 113 12.61 18.67 27.70
CA THR A 113 13.73 18.02 27.01
C THR A 113 13.23 17.15 25.86
N LEU A 114 12.20 16.32 26.07
CA LEU A 114 11.62 15.49 25.01
C LEU A 114 11.09 16.34 23.85
N SER A 115 10.45 17.46 24.15
CA SER A 115 9.96 18.41 23.14
C SER A 115 11.12 19.03 22.35
N TRP A 116 12.19 19.45 23.02
CA TRP A 116 13.40 19.99 22.39
C TRP A 116 14.10 18.97 21.50
N VAL A 117 14.19 17.72 21.94
CA VAL A 117 14.80 16.63 21.18
C VAL A 117 13.97 16.33 19.94
N LEU A 118 12.66 16.18 20.09
CA LEU A 118 11.75 15.94 18.97
C LEU A 118 11.82 17.07 17.94
N PHE A 119 11.72 18.32 18.41
CA PHE A 119 11.81 19.50 17.55
C PHE A 119 13.17 19.60 16.86
N GLY A 120 14.26 19.56 17.63
CA GLY A 120 15.62 19.69 17.11
C GLY A 120 15.98 18.59 16.12
N ALA A 121 15.66 17.33 16.44
CA ALA A 121 15.88 16.21 15.52
C ALA A 121 15.07 16.35 14.23
N SER A 122 13.80 16.81 14.33
CA SER A 122 12.96 17.07 13.16
C SER A 122 13.55 18.18 12.29
N VAL A 123 14.03 19.27 12.89
CA VAL A 123 14.64 20.40 12.18
C VAL A 123 15.91 19.97 11.45
N VAL A 124 16.81 19.24 12.11
CA VAL A 124 18.05 18.75 11.50
C VAL A 124 17.75 17.77 10.36
N ALA A 125 16.85 16.81 10.59
CA ALA A 125 16.44 15.85 9.57
C ALA A 125 15.83 16.54 8.36
N MET A 126 14.95 17.51 8.57
CA MET A 126 14.29 18.24 7.48
C MET A 126 15.24 19.18 6.75
N ALA A 127 16.17 19.85 7.44
CA ALA A 127 17.20 20.65 6.78
C ALA A 127 18.05 19.78 5.84
N GLY A 128 18.48 18.60 6.29
CA GLY A 128 19.21 17.64 5.47
C GLY A 128 18.37 17.13 4.28
N CYS A 129 17.10 16.79 4.51
CA CYS A 129 16.20 16.33 3.46
C CYS A 129 15.90 17.41 2.42
N ILE A 130 15.73 18.68 2.84
CA ILE A 130 15.53 19.82 1.93
C ILE A 130 16.80 20.04 1.10
N LEU A 131 17.99 19.96 1.72
CA LEU A 131 19.25 20.07 0.99
C LEU A 131 19.37 18.98 -0.08
N LEU A 132 19.13 17.72 0.28
CA LEU A 132 19.12 16.60 -0.66
C LEU A 132 18.02 16.74 -1.72
N TYR A 133 16.85 17.26 -1.35
CA TYR A 133 15.76 17.54 -2.27
C TYR A 133 16.22 18.56 -3.32
N VAL A 134 16.87 19.65 -2.94
CA VAL A 134 17.35 20.68 -3.88
C VAL A 134 18.53 20.19 -4.74
N LEU A 135 19.44 19.40 -4.17
CA LEU A 135 20.65 18.93 -4.86
C LEU A 135 20.41 17.74 -5.78
N SER A 136 19.52 16.81 -5.42
CA SER A 136 19.34 15.54 -6.15
C SER A 136 19.00 15.68 -7.64
N PRO A 137 18.16 16.63 -8.11
CA PRO A 137 17.89 16.78 -9.55
C PRO A 137 19.07 17.34 -10.34
N ARG A 138 20.07 17.92 -9.65
CA ARG A 138 21.26 18.53 -10.27
C ARG A 138 22.43 17.54 -10.37
N VAL A 139 22.29 16.35 -9.80
CA VAL A 139 23.32 15.31 -9.74
C VAL A 139 22.67 14.03 -10.27
N ALA A 140 22.83 13.75 -11.56
CA ALA A 140 22.20 12.59 -12.20
C ALA A 140 22.76 11.24 -11.71
N THR A 141 24.03 11.22 -11.28
CA THR A 141 24.74 10.05 -10.77
C THR A 141 25.71 10.47 -9.66
N GLY A 142 25.97 9.59 -8.68
CA GLY A 142 26.94 9.82 -7.61
C GLY A 142 26.38 9.71 -6.19
N PRO A 143 27.23 9.89 -5.16
CA PRO A 143 26.89 9.57 -3.77
C PRO A 143 25.67 10.33 -3.23
N ILE A 144 25.48 11.59 -3.64
CA ILE A 144 24.35 12.43 -3.23
C ILE A 144 23.04 11.92 -3.84
N ALA A 145 23.05 11.55 -5.12
CA ALA A 145 21.89 10.97 -5.80
C ALA A 145 21.53 9.61 -5.19
N SER A 146 22.53 8.76 -4.93
CA SER A 146 22.37 7.47 -4.26
C SER A 146 21.82 7.62 -2.85
N LEU A 147 22.32 8.59 -2.07
CA LEU A 147 21.84 8.86 -0.72
C LEU A 147 20.40 9.41 -0.73
N ALA A 148 20.07 10.34 -1.64
CA ALA A 148 18.72 10.86 -1.79
C ALA A 148 17.71 9.79 -2.21
N HIS A 149 18.13 8.85 -3.08
CA HIS A 149 17.32 7.71 -3.47
C HIS A 149 17.18 6.68 -2.34
N ALA A 150 18.25 6.44 -1.58
CA ALA A 150 18.25 5.56 -0.42
C ALA A 150 17.32 6.07 0.70
N LEU A 151 17.30 7.38 0.93
CA LEU A 151 16.43 8.05 1.91
C LEU A 151 15.03 8.38 1.37
N VAL A 152 14.73 7.98 0.13
CA VAL A 152 13.45 8.21 -0.56
C VAL A 152 12.99 9.66 -0.40
N VAL A 153 13.89 10.61 -0.68
CA VAL A 153 13.57 12.03 -0.44
C VAL A 153 12.38 12.50 -1.28
N ARG A 154 12.16 11.89 -2.45
CA ARG A 154 11.11 12.24 -3.40
C ARG A 154 10.20 11.06 -3.74
N ASP A 155 8.90 11.33 -3.84
CA ASP A 155 7.95 10.39 -4.44
C ASP A 155 7.99 10.45 -5.98
N ALA A 156 7.23 9.59 -6.65
CA ALA A 156 7.14 9.57 -8.11
C ALA A 156 6.64 10.91 -8.71
N GLY A 157 5.89 11.71 -7.95
CA GLY A 157 5.44 13.05 -8.32
C GLY A 157 6.45 14.16 -7.99
N GLY A 158 7.63 13.82 -7.48
CA GLY A 158 8.67 14.76 -7.10
C GLY A 158 8.38 15.55 -5.81
N ARG A 159 7.43 15.11 -4.98
CA ARG A 159 7.09 15.72 -3.68
C ARG A 159 8.02 15.21 -2.59
N LEU A 160 8.27 16.02 -1.57
CA LEU A 160 9.09 15.62 -0.42
C LEU A 160 8.33 14.58 0.42
N CYS A 161 8.90 13.38 0.55
CA CYS A 161 8.39 12.34 1.46
C CYS A 161 9.40 11.90 2.52
N ALA A 162 10.68 12.19 2.31
CA ALA A 162 11.76 11.74 3.19
C ALA A 162 11.63 10.25 3.53
N PHE A 163 12.01 9.87 4.74
CA PHE A 163 12.03 8.47 5.17
C PHE A 163 10.66 7.79 5.28
N PHE A 164 9.55 8.53 5.19
CA PHE A 164 8.20 7.94 5.16
C PHE A 164 7.84 7.33 3.81
N SER A 165 8.57 7.67 2.73
CA SER A 165 8.22 7.32 1.34
C SER A 165 6.82 7.78 0.88
N TYR A 166 6.06 8.44 1.75
CA TYR A 166 4.70 8.90 1.56
C TYR A 166 4.55 10.35 2.05
N PRO A 167 4.33 11.34 1.16
CA PRO A 167 4.34 12.75 1.54
C PRO A 167 3.30 13.16 2.59
N ASN A 168 2.13 12.50 2.62
CA ASN A 168 1.10 12.84 3.59
C ASN A 168 1.47 12.39 5.00
N ALA A 169 2.10 11.22 5.17
CA ALA A 169 2.63 10.81 6.47
C ALA A 169 3.74 11.76 6.94
N LEU A 170 4.63 12.23 6.04
CA LEU A 170 5.59 13.27 6.45
C LEU A 170 4.87 14.54 6.93
N ALA A 171 3.84 14.99 6.21
CA ALA A 171 3.08 16.17 6.58
C ALA A 171 2.36 16.02 7.94
N GLY A 172 1.73 14.88 8.19
CA GLY A 172 1.08 14.56 9.47
C GLY A 172 2.07 14.54 10.65
N PHE A 173 3.27 14.01 10.43
CA PHE A 173 4.34 13.99 11.43
C PHE A 173 4.83 15.41 11.77
N LEU A 174 4.94 16.30 10.78
CA LEU A 174 5.46 17.67 10.97
C LEU A 174 4.56 18.57 11.82
N ILE A 175 3.26 18.27 11.94
CA ILE A 175 2.29 19.08 12.69
C ILE A 175 2.72 19.28 14.14
N LEU A 176 3.13 18.21 14.83
CA LEU A 176 3.50 18.26 16.24
C LEU A 176 4.81 19.05 16.47
N PRO A 177 5.94 18.76 15.80
CA PRO A 177 7.16 19.57 15.88
C PRO A 177 6.93 21.05 15.52
N LEU A 178 6.07 21.34 14.53
CA LEU A 178 5.72 22.72 14.18
C LEU A 178 5.04 23.45 15.34
N CYS A 179 4.08 22.81 16.00
CA CYS A 179 3.43 23.37 17.18
C CYS A 179 4.44 23.63 18.30
N ILE A 180 5.34 22.69 18.55
CA ILE A 180 6.42 22.85 19.55
C ILE A 180 7.32 24.04 19.19
N GLY A 181 7.74 24.19 17.94
CA GLY A 181 8.58 25.30 17.48
C GLY A 181 7.92 26.66 17.66
N VAL A 182 6.64 26.79 17.27
CA VAL A 182 5.85 28.00 17.48
C VAL A 182 5.67 28.27 18.98
N GLY A 183 5.42 27.22 19.79
CA GLY A 183 5.35 27.34 21.24
C GLY A 183 6.66 27.83 21.86
N MET A 184 7.80 27.32 21.41
CA MET A 184 9.12 27.76 21.87
C MET A 184 9.42 29.21 21.48
N PHE A 185 9.04 29.64 20.29
CA PHE A 185 9.19 31.03 19.87
C PHE A 185 8.29 31.98 20.67
N ALA A 186 7.00 31.67 20.75
CA ALA A 186 6.02 32.52 21.40
C ALA A 186 6.25 32.63 22.92
N PHE A 187 6.71 31.54 23.54
CA PHE A 187 6.70 31.38 24.99
C PHE A 187 8.07 31.03 25.61
N GLY A 188 9.13 30.97 24.81
CA GLY A 188 10.50 30.76 25.28
C GLY A 188 10.92 31.81 26.32
N ARG A 189 11.65 31.36 27.34
CA ARG A 189 12.12 32.21 28.44
C ARG A 189 13.38 32.98 28.05
N ARG A 190 14.22 32.38 27.19
CA ARG A 190 15.51 32.96 26.74
C ARG A 190 15.42 33.40 25.28
N GLY A 191 16.17 34.45 24.91
CA GLY A 191 16.24 34.94 23.52
C GLY A 191 16.70 33.87 22.53
N LEU A 192 17.70 33.06 22.92
CA LEU A 192 18.19 31.94 22.11
C LEU A 192 17.11 30.87 21.85
N GLU A 193 16.28 30.56 22.85
CA GLU A 193 15.18 29.60 22.68
C GLU A 193 14.16 30.09 21.64
N ARG A 194 13.89 31.40 21.66
CA ARG A 194 12.99 32.02 20.68
C ARG A 194 13.59 31.99 19.28
N LEU A 195 14.86 32.39 19.15
CA LEU A 195 15.56 32.37 17.86
C LEU A 195 15.58 30.96 17.25
N LEU A 196 15.93 29.94 18.03
CA LEU A 196 15.96 28.56 17.59
C LEU A 196 14.55 28.03 17.25
N GLY A 197 13.54 28.39 18.06
CA GLY A 197 12.14 28.06 17.80
C GLY A 197 11.66 28.64 16.46
N LEU A 198 11.99 29.90 16.19
CA LEU A 198 11.64 30.57 14.93
C LEU A 198 12.37 29.95 13.74
N ALA A 199 13.70 29.84 13.80
CA ALA A 199 14.52 29.29 12.73
C ALA A 199 14.12 27.84 12.39
N GLY A 200 13.88 27.01 13.40
CA GLY A 200 13.42 25.65 13.18
C GLY A 200 12.00 25.58 12.61
N THR A 201 11.09 26.47 13.04
CA THR A 201 9.74 26.56 12.45
C THR A 201 9.79 26.89 10.97
N VAL A 202 10.70 27.77 10.53
CA VAL A 202 10.93 28.09 9.12
C VAL A 202 11.38 26.85 8.33
N VAL A 203 12.31 26.06 8.87
CA VAL A 203 12.75 24.81 8.23
C VAL A 203 11.59 23.82 8.09
N LEU A 204 10.84 23.59 9.17
CA LEU A 204 9.74 22.63 9.19
C LEU A 204 8.56 23.06 8.30
N MET A 205 8.23 24.34 8.25
CA MET A 205 7.19 24.86 7.36
C MET A 205 7.61 24.74 5.89
N SER A 206 8.89 24.96 5.58
CA SER A 206 9.42 24.74 4.23
C SER A 206 9.29 23.26 3.83
N ALA A 207 9.61 22.33 4.73
CA ALA A 207 9.40 20.90 4.51
C ALA A 207 7.91 20.58 4.29
N LEU A 208 7.02 21.13 5.12
CA LEU A 208 5.58 20.91 5.00
C LEU A 208 5.05 21.35 3.63
N VAL A 209 5.44 22.53 3.13
CA VAL A 209 5.04 23.00 1.80
C VAL A 209 5.57 22.07 0.70
N LEU A 210 6.82 21.61 0.82
CA LEU A 210 7.45 20.71 -0.16
C LEU A 210 6.81 19.31 -0.20
N THR A 211 6.09 18.90 0.84
CA THR A 211 5.30 17.64 0.80
C THR A 211 4.17 17.70 -0.22
N GLY A 212 3.67 18.90 -0.54
CA GLY A 212 2.45 19.08 -1.33
C GLY A 212 1.20 18.43 -0.70
N SER A 213 1.24 18.07 0.59
CA SER A 213 0.11 17.45 1.28
C SER A 213 -0.95 18.48 1.61
N ARG A 214 -2.05 18.47 0.84
CA ARG A 214 -3.18 19.38 1.02
C ARG A 214 -3.82 19.22 2.41
N GLY A 215 -4.05 17.97 2.84
CA GLY A 215 -4.58 17.65 4.17
C GLY A 215 -3.64 18.11 5.28
N GLY A 216 -2.34 17.80 5.17
CA GLY A 216 -1.34 18.23 6.15
C GLY A 216 -1.25 19.76 6.31
N MET A 217 -1.28 20.51 5.20
CA MET A 217 -1.26 21.98 5.26
C MET A 217 -2.52 22.56 5.90
N ILE A 218 -3.71 22.04 5.56
CA ILE A 218 -4.99 22.50 6.14
C ILE A 218 -5.02 22.22 7.65
N VAL A 219 -4.66 20.99 8.06
CA VAL A 219 -4.64 20.63 9.48
C VAL A 219 -3.59 21.45 10.23
N ALA A 220 -2.37 21.60 9.68
CA ALA A 220 -1.34 22.44 10.29
C ALA A 220 -1.82 23.89 10.47
N ALA A 221 -2.47 24.49 9.46
CA ALA A 221 -3.02 25.83 9.56
C ALA A 221 -4.10 25.94 10.65
N GLY A 222 -5.06 25.00 10.68
CA GLY A 222 -6.11 24.97 11.68
C GLY A 222 -5.58 24.80 13.11
N VAL A 223 -4.63 23.88 13.30
CA VAL A 223 -4.00 23.59 14.60
C VAL A 223 -3.15 24.76 15.07
N LEU A 224 -2.42 25.40 14.16
CA LEU A 224 -1.69 26.63 14.48
C LEU A 224 -2.66 27.70 14.97
N LEU A 225 -3.81 27.93 14.32
CA LEU A 225 -4.83 28.88 14.76
C LEU A 225 -5.46 28.51 16.12
N MET A 226 -5.50 27.24 16.50
CA MET A 226 -6.01 26.79 17.81
C MET A 226 -5.10 27.14 18.98
N LEU A 227 -3.78 27.32 18.78
CA LEU A 227 -2.83 27.64 19.85
C LEU A 227 -3.20 28.88 20.69
N PRO A 228 -3.50 30.06 20.10
CA PRO A 228 -3.87 31.27 20.84
C PRO A 228 -5.23 31.12 21.51
N VAL A 229 -6.17 30.42 20.86
CA VAL A 229 -7.48 30.12 21.43
C VAL A 229 -7.33 29.24 22.68
N ALA A 230 -6.53 28.17 22.59
CA ALA A 230 -6.23 27.30 23.73
C ALA A 230 -5.48 28.05 24.84
N GLY A 231 -4.53 28.93 24.48
CA GLY A 231 -3.80 29.79 25.40
C GLY A 231 -4.69 30.79 26.15
N TRP A 232 -5.65 31.39 25.44
CA TRP A 232 -6.64 32.32 25.96
C TRP A 232 -7.68 31.61 26.84
N LEU A 233 -8.28 30.51 26.37
CA LEU A 233 -9.25 29.70 27.13
C LEU A 233 -8.65 29.15 28.43
N CYS A 234 -7.37 28.81 28.43
CA CYS A 234 -6.68 28.37 29.64
C CYS A 234 -6.23 29.52 30.55
N ARG A 235 -6.43 30.79 30.17
CA ARG A 235 -5.92 32.00 30.87
C ARG A 235 -4.41 31.91 31.14
N CYS A 236 -3.66 31.40 30.17
CA CYS A 236 -2.25 31.04 30.32
C CYS A 236 -1.29 31.99 29.61
N VAL A 237 -1.80 32.97 28.85
CA VAL A 237 -1.01 33.78 27.92
C VAL A 237 -1.22 35.27 28.20
N SER A 238 -0.12 36.01 28.33
CA SER A 238 -0.11 37.48 28.47
C SER A 238 -0.19 38.19 27.11
N ASN A 239 -0.58 39.47 27.09
CA ASN A 239 -0.64 40.28 25.86
C ASN A 239 0.70 40.33 25.09
N ARG A 240 1.84 40.33 25.80
CA ARG A 240 3.18 40.28 25.16
C ARG A 240 3.45 38.94 24.47
N GLN A 241 3.04 37.84 25.08
CA GLN A 241 3.16 36.52 24.47
C GLN A 241 2.20 36.39 23.28
N MET A 242 1.02 36.99 23.35
CA MET A 242 0.13 37.08 22.19
C MET A 242 0.73 37.86 21.02
N ALA A 243 1.48 38.92 21.29
CA ALA A 243 2.23 39.63 20.26
C ALA A 243 3.29 38.74 19.58
N HIS A 244 4.02 37.89 20.34
CA HIS A 244 4.95 36.93 19.72
C HIS A 244 4.23 35.88 18.87
N VAL A 245 3.06 35.39 19.29
CA VAL A 245 2.24 34.50 18.46
C VAL A 245 1.83 35.19 17.15
N ALA A 246 1.42 36.46 17.22
CA ALA A 246 1.11 37.26 16.04
C ALA A 246 2.34 37.41 15.11
N VAL A 247 3.53 37.63 15.65
CA VAL A 247 4.78 37.67 14.88
C VAL A 247 5.07 36.31 14.23
N ALA A 248 4.87 35.21 14.94
CA ALA A 248 5.06 33.86 14.41
C ALA A 248 4.14 33.62 13.20
N TYR A 249 2.87 34.03 13.32
CA TYR A 249 1.93 33.95 12.22
C TYR A 249 2.25 34.90 11.08
N GLY A 250 2.74 36.10 11.37
CA GLY A 250 3.25 37.02 10.35
C GLY A 250 4.35 36.35 9.53
N VAL A 251 5.32 35.69 10.19
CA VAL A 251 6.39 34.95 9.51
C VAL A 251 5.83 33.78 8.69
N VAL A 252 4.92 32.98 9.26
CA VAL A 252 4.28 31.86 8.52
C VAL A 252 3.50 32.38 7.31
N ALA A 253 2.76 33.49 7.45
CA ALA A 253 2.01 34.11 6.36
C ALA A 253 2.94 34.64 5.26
N VAL A 254 4.05 35.28 5.63
CA VAL A 254 5.08 35.71 4.66
C VAL A 254 5.68 34.50 3.95
N MET A 255 6.00 33.42 4.67
CA MET A 255 6.51 32.20 4.05
C MET A 255 5.52 31.59 3.07
N VAL A 256 4.22 31.55 3.42
CA VAL A 256 3.16 31.10 2.52
C VAL A 256 3.11 32.00 1.28
N ALA A 257 3.13 33.33 1.44
CA ALA A 257 3.13 34.28 0.33
C ALA A 257 4.35 34.10 -0.59
N VAL A 258 5.55 33.95 -0.02
CA VAL A 258 6.77 33.65 -0.77
C VAL A 258 6.65 32.31 -1.51
N SER A 259 6.10 31.28 -0.87
CA SER A 259 5.90 29.98 -1.50
C SER A 259 4.89 30.03 -2.66
N ILE A 260 3.91 30.94 -2.62
CA ILE A 260 2.97 31.19 -3.72
C ILE A 260 3.68 31.96 -4.85
N ALA A 261 4.57 32.89 -4.52
CA ALA A 261 5.32 33.68 -5.50
C ALA A 261 6.36 32.86 -6.28
N VAL A 262 6.98 31.84 -5.66
CA VAL A 262 7.98 30.99 -6.31
C VAL A 262 7.33 30.12 -7.42
N PRO A 263 7.73 30.24 -8.71
CA PRO A 263 7.05 29.59 -9.84
C PRO A 263 6.92 28.07 -9.71
N VAL A 264 7.98 27.40 -9.22
CA VAL A 264 8.00 25.94 -9.05
C VAL A 264 6.99 25.50 -7.98
N SER A 265 6.93 26.20 -6.85
CA SER A 265 5.97 25.93 -5.78
C SER A 265 4.54 26.29 -6.20
N ARG A 266 4.36 27.43 -6.89
CA ARG A 266 3.07 27.86 -7.45
C ARG A 266 2.47 26.79 -8.36
N THR A 267 3.28 26.24 -9.26
CA THR A 267 2.84 25.25 -10.26
C THR A 267 2.65 23.86 -9.67
N ARG A 268 3.54 23.41 -8.78
CA ARG A 268 3.51 22.04 -8.25
C ARG A 268 2.64 21.86 -7.00
N VAL A 269 2.46 22.90 -6.19
CA VAL A 269 1.76 22.82 -4.90
C VAL A 269 0.44 23.59 -4.93
N TRP A 270 0.51 24.89 -5.22
CA TRP A 270 -0.65 25.79 -5.04
C TRP A 270 -1.70 25.67 -6.13
N LYS A 271 -1.30 25.62 -7.41
CA LYS A 271 -2.25 25.47 -8.53
C LYS A 271 -3.09 24.18 -8.42
N PRO A 272 -2.51 22.98 -8.17
CA PRO A 272 -3.29 21.77 -7.96
C PRO A 272 -4.14 21.77 -6.69
N LEU A 273 -3.73 22.53 -5.66
CA LEU A 273 -4.51 22.70 -4.42
C LEU A 273 -5.78 23.52 -4.70
N VAL A 274 -5.64 24.68 -5.35
CA VAL A 274 -6.78 25.54 -5.72
C VAL A 274 -7.72 24.80 -6.68
N GLN A 275 -7.18 24.14 -7.71
CA GLN A 275 -7.99 23.37 -8.66
C GLN A 275 -8.81 22.28 -7.97
N ARG A 276 -8.22 21.58 -6.98
CA ARG A 276 -8.95 20.55 -6.24
C ARG A 276 -10.02 21.14 -5.34
N PHE A 277 -9.75 22.27 -4.70
CA PHE A 277 -10.76 22.96 -3.89
C PHE A 277 -11.96 23.37 -4.75
N VAL A 278 -11.70 23.99 -5.91
CA VAL A 278 -12.76 24.35 -6.88
C VAL A 278 -13.54 23.12 -7.33
N ALA A 279 -12.86 22.02 -7.67
CA ALA A 279 -13.50 20.77 -8.07
C ALA A 279 -14.41 20.22 -6.96
N VAL A 280 -13.94 20.19 -5.71
CA VAL A 280 -14.76 19.70 -4.58
C VAL A 280 -15.99 20.58 -4.37
N VAL A 281 -15.85 21.91 -4.46
CA VAL A 281 -16.99 22.84 -4.34
C VAL A 281 -18.00 22.59 -5.46
N GLN A 282 -17.54 22.37 -6.69
CA GLN A 282 -18.39 22.06 -7.83
C GLN A 282 -19.08 20.69 -7.71
N GLU A 283 -18.37 19.66 -7.27
CA GLU A 283 -18.91 18.32 -7.04
C GLU A 283 -19.99 18.34 -5.95
N VAL A 284 -19.74 19.04 -4.84
CA VAL A 284 -20.70 19.20 -3.74
C VAL A 284 -21.92 20.01 -4.17
N SER A 285 -21.73 21.11 -4.92
CA SER A 285 -22.85 21.93 -5.39
C SER A 285 -23.72 21.23 -6.42
N GLN A 286 -23.15 20.28 -7.18
CA GLN A 286 -23.86 19.48 -8.18
C GLN A 286 -24.40 18.15 -7.62
N GLY A 287 -24.21 17.86 -6.34
CA GLY A 287 -24.65 16.60 -5.71
C GLY A 287 -23.97 15.34 -6.29
N GLN A 288 -22.87 15.50 -7.04
CA GLN A 288 -22.15 14.39 -7.63
C GLN A 288 -21.17 13.79 -6.62
N ALA A 289 -21.22 12.47 -6.46
CA ALA A 289 -20.21 11.75 -5.71
C ALA A 289 -18.86 11.88 -6.42
N THR A 290 -17.84 12.29 -5.66
CA THR A 290 -16.44 12.44 -6.09
C THR A 290 -15.91 11.12 -6.68
N THR A 291 -16.01 10.89 -7.99
CA THR A 291 -15.57 9.62 -8.61
C THR A 291 -14.12 9.64 -9.11
N GLY A 292 -13.45 10.80 -9.12
CA GLY A 292 -12.17 10.98 -9.84
C GLY A 292 -10.92 11.34 -9.04
N GLY A 293 -10.84 11.13 -7.71
CA GLY A 293 -9.56 11.41 -7.01
C GLY A 293 -9.43 10.85 -5.60
N SER A 294 -8.30 11.12 -4.93
CA SER A 294 -7.95 10.55 -3.60
C SER A 294 -9.00 10.82 -2.51
N LEU A 295 -9.77 11.91 -2.62
CA LEU A 295 -10.89 12.20 -1.72
C LEU A 295 -12.14 11.35 -2.05
N GLY A 296 -12.34 11.05 -3.33
CA GLY A 296 -13.39 10.18 -3.83
C GLY A 296 -13.28 8.75 -3.36
N GLY A 297 -12.09 8.17 -3.50
CA GLY A 297 -11.80 6.85 -2.95
C GLY A 297 -12.04 6.77 -1.43
N ARG A 298 -11.66 7.81 -0.68
CA ARG A 298 -11.92 7.89 0.77
C ARG A 298 -13.41 7.98 1.08
N LEU A 299 -14.15 8.88 0.41
CA LEU A 299 -15.58 9.01 0.62
C LEU A 299 -16.33 7.72 0.26
N GLN A 300 -15.84 6.98 -0.74
CA GLN A 300 -16.37 5.68 -1.08
C GLN A 300 -16.15 4.65 0.04
N MET A 301 -14.95 4.57 0.61
CA MET A 301 -14.69 3.70 1.78
C MET A 301 -15.61 4.05 2.97
N PHE A 302 -15.92 5.34 3.18
CA PHE A 302 -16.92 5.76 4.18
C PHE A 302 -18.33 5.28 3.86
N ARG A 303 -18.71 5.20 2.58
CA ARG A 303 -20.02 4.65 2.17
C ARG A 303 -20.08 3.14 2.33
N ASP A 304 -18.99 2.46 1.96
CA ASP A 304 -18.84 1.01 2.04
C ASP A 304 -18.82 0.52 3.51
N LEU A 305 -18.51 1.42 4.45
CA LEU A 305 -18.64 1.17 5.90
C LEU A 305 -20.08 0.85 6.32
N GLY A 306 -21.11 1.32 5.62
CA GLY A 306 -22.50 1.07 5.97
C GLY A 306 -22.86 -0.42 5.98
N PRO A 307 -22.76 -1.13 4.84
CA PRO A 307 -22.91 -2.58 4.78
C PRO A 307 -21.97 -3.33 5.73
N TYR A 308 -20.72 -2.88 5.86
CA TYR A 308 -19.74 -3.48 6.78
C TYR A 308 -20.21 -3.43 8.23
N LEU A 309 -20.64 -2.26 8.72
CA LEU A 309 -21.14 -2.07 10.08
C LEU A 309 -22.43 -2.83 10.34
N ARG A 310 -23.27 -3.06 9.33
CA ARG A 310 -24.45 -3.93 9.50
C ARG A 310 -24.04 -5.39 9.72
N ALA A 311 -22.96 -5.85 9.11
CA ALA A 311 -22.43 -7.19 9.31
C ALA A 311 -21.68 -7.34 10.66
N TYR A 312 -20.98 -6.29 11.11
CA TYR A 312 -20.15 -6.30 12.32
C TYR A 312 -20.40 -5.07 13.23
N PRO A 313 -21.59 -4.88 13.81
CA PRO A 313 -21.98 -3.61 14.43
C PRO A 313 -21.28 -3.28 15.75
N VAL A 314 -21.21 -4.25 16.67
CA VAL A 314 -20.82 -3.97 18.06
C VAL A 314 -19.31 -4.08 18.27
N LEU A 315 -18.74 -5.22 17.88
CA LEU A 315 -17.33 -5.57 18.14
C LEU A 315 -16.42 -5.43 16.91
N GLY A 316 -17.00 -5.12 15.75
CA GLY A 316 -16.28 -5.12 14.48
C GLY A 316 -15.88 -6.53 14.05
N SER A 317 -15.08 -6.60 12.99
CA SER A 317 -14.57 -7.87 12.46
C SER A 317 -13.32 -8.39 13.20
N GLY A 318 -12.75 -7.60 14.11
CA GLY A 318 -11.47 -7.85 14.76
C GLY A 318 -10.43 -6.79 14.38
N LEU A 319 -9.53 -6.46 15.31
CA LEU A 319 -8.44 -5.51 15.04
C LEU A 319 -7.55 -6.02 13.90
N GLY A 320 -7.19 -5.15 12.96
CA GLY A 320 -6.31 -5.44 11.84
C GLY A 320 -6.92 -6.27 10.72
N THR A 321 -8.23 -6.53 10.72
CA THR A 321 -8.86 -7.40 9.73
C THR A 321 -9.52 -6.64 8.57
N TYR A 322 -9.37 -5.32 8.48
CA TYR A 322 -10.01 -4.52 7.42
C TYR A 322 -9.67 -5.07 6.02
N SER A 323 -8.39 -5.34 5.76
CA SER A 323 -7.92 -5.86 4.47
C SER A 323 -8.51 -7.23 4.11
N SER A 324 -8.80 -8.07 5.10
CA SER A 324 -9.40 -9.40 4.89
C SER A 324 -10.88 -9.33 4.55
N VAL A 325 -11.60 -8.29 4.99
CA VAL A 325 -13.08 -8.26 4.95
C VAL A 325 -13.60 -7.24 3.94
N TYR A 326 -12.87 -6.14 3.74
CA TYR A 326 -13.35 -4.99 2.97
C TYR A 326 -13.80 -5.34 1.54
N MET A 327 -13.13 -6.30 0.89
CA MET A 327 -13.46 -6.69 -0.49
C MET A 327 -14.89 -7.21 -0.65
N LYS A 328 -15.48 -7.76 0.41
CA LYS A 328 -16.88 -8.21 0.40
C LYS A 328 -17.88 -7.06 0.32
N PHE A 329 -17.51 -5.90 0.84
CA PHE A 329 -18.42 -4.76 1.01
C PHE A 329 -18.08 -3.56 0.12
N ARG A 330 -16.96 -3.63 -0.62
CA ARG A 330 -16.53 -2.56 -1.52
C ARG A 330 -17.57 -2.34 -2.63
N SER A 331 -17.79 -1.09 -3.01
CA SER A 331 -18.66 -0.77 -4.15
C SER A 331 -17.89 -0.46 -5.45
N GLN A 332 -16.57 -0.43 -5.38
CA GLN A 332 -15.69 -0.14 -6.52
C GLN A 332 -14.54 -1.13 -6.57
N LEU A 333 -14.09 -1.43 -7.79
CA LEU A 333 -12.99 -2.35 -8.07
C LEU A 333 -11.62 -1.75 -7.74
N PHE A 334 -11.38 -1.49 -6.45
CA PHE A 334 -10.05 -1.19 -5.93
C PHE A 334 -9.74 -2.07 -4.72
N PHE A 335 -8.47 -2.44 -4.58
CA PHE A 335 -7.96 -3.14 -3.43
C PHE A 335 -7.45 -2.13 -2.39
N ALA A 336 -7.88 -2.26 -1.14
CA ALA A 336 -7.39 -1.43 -0.06
C ALA A 336 -7.00 -2.28 1.14
N THR A 337 -5.77 -2.12 1.60
CA THR A 337 -5.27 -2.74 2.83
C THR A 337 -5.71 -1.98 4.08
N ASP A 338 -6.10 -0.71 3.92
CA ASP A 338 -6.51 0.19 5.01
C ASP A 338 -7.40 1.31 4.45
N PRO A 339 -8.38 1.80 5.23
CA PRO A 339 -9.31 2.83 4.76
C PRO A 339 -8.73 4.24 4.67
N HIS A 340 -7.44 4.45 4.99
CA HIS A 340 -6.83 5.78 5.02
C HIS A 340 -7.59 6.75 5.94
N SER A 341 -8.15 6.21 7.02
CA SER A 341 -8.91 6.94 8.03
C SER A 341 -8.99 6.13 9.30
N LEU A 342 -8.42 6.67 10.39
CA LEU A 342 -8.54 6.07 11.72
C LEU A 342 -10.00 5.82 12.11
N LEU A 343 -10.92 6.70 11.70
CA LEU A 343 -12.36 6.59 12.00
C LEU A 343 -12.99 5.36 11.35
N VAL A 344 -12.81 5.22 10.02
CA VAL A 344 -13.36 4.09 9.27
C VAL A 344 -12.74 2.79 9.75
N LYS A 345 -11.43 2.79 10.01
CA LYS A 345 -10.72 1.61 10.50
C LYS A 345 -11.26 1.16 11.84
N SER A 346 -11.34 2.08 12.81
CA SER A 346 -11.81 1.80 14.16
C SER A 346 -13.24 1.27 14.18
N LEU A 347 -14.13 1.85 13.36
CA LEU A 347 -15.50 1.38 13.21
C LEU A 347 -15.60 0.01 12.54
N ALA A 348 -14.84 -0.25 11.48
CA ALA A 348 -14.86 -1.54 10.78
C ALA A 348 -14.27 -2.67 11.64
N GLU A 349 -13.12 -2.43 12.26
CA GLU A 349 -12.35 -3.44 12.98
C GLU A 349 -12.82 -3.62 14.42
N GLY A 350 -13.22 -2.52 15.09
CA GLY A 350 -13.64 -2.52 16.48
C GLY A 350 -15.14 -2.31 16.71
N GLY A 351 -15.92 -2.06 15.66
CA GLY A 351 -17.35 -1.76 15.77
C GLY A 351 -17.61 -0.47 16.54
N ILE A 352 -18.87 -0.25 16.91
CA ILE A 352 -19.27 0.92 17.70
C ILE A 352 -18.55 0.93 19.06
N LEU A 353 -18.35 -0.24 19.69
CA LEU A 353 -17.72 -0.31 21.02
C LEU A 353 -16.23 0.07 20.96
N GLY A 354 -15.48 -0.52 20.02
CA GLY A 354 -14.07 -0.20 19.84
C GLY A 354 -13.87 1.26 19.48
N PHE A 355 -14.71 1.80 18.60
CA PHE A 355 -14.71 3.21 18.22
C PHE A 355 -14.95 4.15 19.40
N LEU A 356 -15.97 3.87 20.23
CA LEU A 356 -16.25 4.67 21.41
C LEU A 356 -15.14 4.59 22.46
N LEU A 357 -14.51 3.41 22.63
CA LEU A 357 -13.37 3.22 23.52
C LEU A 357 -12.15 4.02 23.06
N GLU A 358 -11.85 4.00 21.76
CA GLU A 358 -10.77 4.77 21.18
C GLU A 358 -11.00 6.29 21.32
N LEU A 359 -12.20 6.76 20.98
CA LEU A 359 -12.57 8.17 21.13
C LEU A 359 -12.49 8.61 22.61
N SER A 360 -12.95 7.75 23.53
CA SER A 360 -12.86 7.99 24.97
C SER A 360 -11.40 8.06 25.43
N MET A 361 -10.52 7.21 24.88
CA MET A 361 -9.09 7.22 25.19
C MET A 361 -8.44 8.52 24.72
N ILE A 362 -8.69 8.92 23.48
CA ILE A 362 -8.19 10.19 22.94
C ILE A 362 -8.70 11.37 23.77
N ALA A 363 -10.00 11.40 24.09
CA ALA A 363 -10.59 12.49 24.87
C ALA A 363 -10.01 12.60 26.28
N VAL A 364 -9.87 11.48 27.01
CA VAL A 364 -9.31 11.46 28.36
C VAL A 364 -7.84 11.87 28.34
N LEU A 365 -7.05 11.38 27.38
CA LEU A 365 -5.64 11.72 27.26
C LEU A 365 -5.42 13.20 26.91
N LEU A 366 -6.20 13.75 25.98
CA LEU A 366 -6.15 15.18 25.66
C LEU A 366 -6.59 16.03 26.85
N TRP A 367 -7.64 15.62 27.57
CA TRP A 367 -8.07 16.29 28.79
C TRP A 367 -6.97 16.31 29.87
N LEU A 368 -6.28 15.18 30.08
CA LEU A 368 -5.11 15.11 30.96
C LEU A 368 -3.98 16.02 30.47
N GLY A 369 -3.74 16.06 29.17
CA GLY A 369 -2.82 17.00 28.53
C GLY A 369 -3.13 18.46 28.89
N PHE A 370 -4.37 18.91 28.65
CA PHE A 370 -4.79 20.28 28.96
C PHE A 370 -4.74 20.58 30.46
N ARG A 371 -5.07 19.60 31.31
CA ARG A 371 -4.93 19.73 32.76
C ARG A 371 -3.46 19.88 33.15
N ALA A 372 -2.55 19.11 32.55
CA ALA A 372 -1.10 19.22 32.74
C ALA A 372 -0.62 20.61 32.38
N ALA A 373 -1.11 21.15 31.26
CA ALA A 373 -0.75 22.47 30.77
C ALA A 373 -1.14 23.59 31.75
N ARG A 374 -2.28 23.47 32.45
CA ARG A 374 -2.68 24.44 33.49
C ARG A 374 -1.79 24.40 34.73
N LEU A 375 -1.19 23.24 35.02
CA LEU A 375 -0.36 22.99 36.20
C LEU A 375 1.14 23.25 35.95
N SER A 376 1.57 23.20 34.70
CA SER A 376 2.96 23.40 34.27
C SER A 376 3.46 24.83 34.55
N SER A 377 4.73 24.97 34.92
CA SER A 377 5.41 26.27 35.02
C SER A 377 5.63 26.91 33.64
N ASN A 378 5.69 26.10 32.59
CA ASN A 378 5.71 26.51 31.18
C ASN A 378 4.43 26.01 30.49
N LYS A 379 3.33 26.63 30.91
CA LYS A 379 1.98 26.33 30.41
C LYS A 379 1.92 26.29 28.90
N ALA A 380 2.62 27.20 28.25
CA ALA A 380 2.42 27.45 26.84
C ALA A 380 3.19 26.47 25.93
N LEU A 381 4.38 26.01 26.31
CA LEU A 381 5.01 24.86 25.64
C LEU A 381 4.19 23.58 25.83
N THR A 382 3.60 23.39 27.03
CA THR A 382 2.75 22.23 27.30
C THR A 382 1.45 22.28 26.47
N ILE A 383 0.82 23.45 26.32
CA ILE A 383 -0.32 23.66 25.40
C ILE A 383 0.09 23.34 23.97
N ALA A 384 1.25 23.82 23.52
CA ALA A 384 1.74 23.56 22.16
C ALA A 384 1.93 22.06 21.88
N VAL A 385 2.45 21.30 22.84
CA VAL A 385 2.54 19.84 22.74
C VAL A 385 1.16 19.19 22.63
N VAL A 386 0.21 19.55 23.50
CA VAL A 386 -1.13 18.95 23.51
C VAL A 386 -1.92 19.27 22.25
N VAL A 387 -1.85 20.52 21.78
CA VAL A 387 -2.47 20.98 20.53
C VAL A 387 -1.81 20.31 19.31
N GLY A 388 -0.49 20.17 19.31
CA GLY A 388 0.24 19.44 18.27
C GLY A 388 -0.17 17.96 18.19
N ILE A 389 -0.33 17.29 19.33
CA ILE A 389 -0.80 15.90 19.39
C ILE A 389 -2.23 15.79 18.87
N ALA A 390 -3.13 16.69 19.29
CA ALA A 390 -4.49 16.73 18.77
C ALA A 390 -4.49 16.94 17.25
N GLY A 391 -3.63 17.81 16.73
CA GLY A 391 -3.46 18.03 15.31
C GLY A 391 -3.00 16.80 14.54
N THR A 392 -2.00 16.07 15.05
CA THR A 392 -1.56 14.81 14.45
C THR A 392 -2.67 13.75 14.45
N LEU A 393 -3.46 13.64 15.53
CA LEU A 393 -4.60 12.72 15.59
C LEU A 393 -5.71 13.11 14.61
N ILE A 394 -6.00 14.42 14.47
CA ILE A 394 -6.96 14.93 13.47
C ILE A 394 -6.48 14.57 12.06
N HIS A 395 -5.19 14.67 11.76
CA HIS A 395 -4.66 14.27 10.46
C HIS A 395 -4.82 12.76 10.20
N SER A 396 -4.59 11.92 11.21
CA SER A 396 -4.79 10.46 11.15
C SER A 396 -6.24 10.04 10.90
N CYS A 397 -7.23 10.89 11.19
CA CYS A 397 -8.62 10.65 10.79
C CYS A 397 -8.83 10.69 9.26
N PHE A 398 -7.89 11.25 8.50
CA PHE A 398 -8.01 11.46 7.05
C PHE A 398 -6.85 10.86 6.24
N ASP A 399 -5.91 10.15 6.87
CA ASP A 399 -4.79 9.49 6.18
C ASP A 399 -4.32 8.21 6.88
N ILE A 400 -3.40 7.45 6.26
CA ILE A 400 -2.84 6.18 6.76
C ILE A 400 -1.77 6.32 7.85
N ASP A 401 -1.72 7.47 8.51
CA ASP A 401 -0.70 7.78 9.51
C ASP A 401 -0.58 6.71 10.60
N SER A 402 -1.72 6.12 10.99
CA SER A 402 -1.82 5.08 12.01
C SER A 402 -1.08 3.79 11.65
N MET A 403 -0.70 3.58 10.38
CA MET A 403 0.20 2.48 10.02
C MET A 403 1.62 2.68 10.52
N PHE A 404 2.07 3.94 10.65
CA PHE A 404 3.42 4.28 11.07
C PHE A 404 3.47 4.39 12.59
N TYR A 405 4.21 3.49 13.24
CA TYR A 405 4.27 3.41 14.70
C TYR A 405 4.68 4.70 15.39
N VAL A 406 5.48 5.54 14.74
CA VAL A 406 5.91 6.84 15.28
C VAL A 406 4.72 7.74 15.64
N PHE A 407 3.61 7.63 14.90
CA PHE A 407 2.37 8.38 15.16
C PHE A 407 1.63 7.91 16.41
N GLY A 408 1.84 6.67 16.85
CA GLY A 408 1.35 6.20 18.15
C GLY A 408 2.35 6.48 19.27
N VAL A 409 3.63 6.16 19.04
CA VAL A 409 4.66 6.17 20.10
C VAL A 409 4.96 7.57 20.60
N VAL A 410 5.13 8.55 19.70
CA VAL A 410 5.48 9.92 20.11
C VAL A 410 4.35 10.56 20.93
N PRO A 411 3.07 10.53 20.48
CA PRO A 411 1.94 10.94 21.32
C PRO A 411 1.84 10.17 22.63
N ALA A 412 2.03 8.85 22.63
CA ALA A 412 1.97 8.04 23.85
C ALA A 412 3.00 8.49 24.91
N ILE A 413 4.25 8.77 24.50
CA ILE A 413 5.30 9.26 25.40
C ILE A 413 4.96 10.66 25.93
N LEU A 414 4.54 11.58 25.06
CA LEU A 414 4.26 12.97 25.46
C LEU A 414 3.01 13.07 26.34
N LEU A 415 1.93 12.37 25.97
CA LEU A 415 0.71 12.29 26.78
C LEU A 415 0.96 11.58 28.12
N GLY A 416 1.77 10.52 28.14
CA GLY A 416 2.20 9.86 29.37
C GLY A 416 2.94 10.84 30.29
N SER A 417 3.85 11.64 29.73
CA SER A 417 4.58 12.68 30.48
C SER A 417 3.63 13.75 31.05
N CYS A 418 2.67 14.22 30.25
CA CYS A 418 1.62 15.14 30.69
C CYS A 418 0.74 14.56 31.81
N ALA A 419 0.29 13.32 31.66
CA ALA A 419 -0.48 12.63 32.69
C ALA A 419 0.34 12.48 33.98
N GLY A 420 1.64 12.19 33.87
CA GLY A 420 2.54 12.08 35.03
C GLY A 420 2.65 13.39 35.81
N LEU A 421 2.71 14.53 35.10
CA LEU A 421 2.68 15.86 35.70
C LEU A 421 1.38 16.12 36.47
N THR A 422 0.23 15.82 35.87
CA THR A 422 -1.07 16.02 36.55
C THR A 422 -1.18 15.22 37.85
N MET A 423 -0.64 14.01 37.84
CA MET A 423 -0.67 13.10 38.99
C MET A 423 0.27 13.54 40.11
N GLN A 424 1.44 14.10 39.79
CA GLN A 424 2.36 14.62 40.80
C GLN A 424 1.83 15.87 41.50
N ALA A 425 1.01 16.67 40.81
CA ALA A 425 0.40 17.88 41.37
C ALA A 425 -0.72 17.60 42.42
N GLY A 426 -0.94 16.35 42.82
CA GLY A 426 -1.97 15.98 43.81
C GLY A 426 -3.40 16.16 43.33
N ALA A 427 -3.59 16.30 42.02
CA ALA A 427 -4.89 16.58 41.43
C ALA A 427 -5.75 15.30 41.48
N SER A 428 -6.79 15.27 42.32
CA SER A 428 -7.73 14.15 42.38
C SER A 428 -8.44 13.97 41.02
N PHE A 429 -8.60 12.71 40.60
CA PHE A 429 -9.24 12.36 39.32
C PHE A 429 -10.75 12.62 39.31
N TRP A 430 -11.37 12.74 40.48
CA TRP A 430 -12.80 12.97 40.66
C TRP A 430 -13.04 14.16 41.58
N VAL A 431 -12.99 15.38 41.06
CA VAL A 431 -13.83 16.46 41.61
C VAL A 431 -14.25 17.37 40.45
N LEU A 432 -15.41 17.08 39.87
CA LEU A 432 -16.24 18.14 39.29
C LEU A 432 -16.56 19.14 40.40
N GLY A 433 -16.13 20.39 40.24
CA GLY A 433 -16.76 21.52 40.94
C GLY A 433 -16.13 22.04 42.24
N ARG A 434 -14.94 21.60 42.69
CA ARG A 434 -14.21 22.33 43.74
C ARG A 434 -12.75 22.59 43.36
N PRO A 435 -12.26 23.84 43.47
CA PRO A 435 -10.88 24.16 43.17
C PRO A 435 -9.97 23.46 44.18
N VAL A 436 -9.07 22.61 43.68
CA VAL A 436 -7.93 22.12 44.46
C VAL A 436 -7.10 23.35 44.81
N ARG A 437 -7.14 23.78 46.08
CA ARG A 437 -6.22 24.80 46.58
C ARG A 437 -4.81 24.32 46.26
N ARG A 438 -4.00 25.20 45.66
CA ARG A 438 -2.53 25.03 45.63
C ARG A 438 -2.12 24.64 47.04
N ALA A 439 -1.42 23.52 47.21
CA ALA A 439 -0.51 23.41 48.33
C ALA A 439 0.49 24.55 48.15
N ALA A 440 0.25 25.65 48.85
CA ALA A 440 1.09 26.83 48.81
C ALA A 440 2.38 26.50 49.58
N SER A 441 3.49 26.90 48.95
CA SER A 441 4.85 27.02 49.48
C SER A 441 5.72 25.75 49.50
N PRO A 442 6.99 25.83 49.06
CA PRO A 442 8.01 24.90 49.54
C PRO A 442 8.17 25.19 51.03
N VAL A 443 7.93 24.20 51.89
CA VAL A 443 8.20 24.34 53.32
C VAL A 443 9.71 24.57 53.49
N PRO A 444 10.17 25.77 53.92
CA PRO A 444 11.58 25.96 54.25
C PRO A 444 11.83 25.18 55.54
N GLY A 445 12.67 24.15 55.47
CA GLY A 445 13.01 23.33 56.63
C GLY A 445 12.30 21.97 56.76
N ALA A 446 11.69 21.44 55.70
CA ALA A 446 11.25 20.04 55.69
C ALA A 446 12.47 19.10 55.74
N LYS A 447 12.97 18.82 56.95
CA LYS A 447 13.81 17.65 57.24
C LYS A 447 13.16 16.47 56.54
N HIS A 448 13.94 15.78 55.71
CA HIS A 448 13.57 14.55 54.99
C HIS A 448 12.37 13.87 55.64
N VAL A 449 11.19 14.02 55.03
CA VAL A 449 10.03 13.19 55.38
C VAL A 449 10.51 11.77 55.12
N LYS A 450 10.80 11.04 56.21
CA LYS A 450 11.03 9.60 56.16
C LYS A 450 9.79 9.02 55.49
N ILE A 451 9.92 8.65 54.23
CA ILE A 451 8.94 7.85 53.51
C ILE A 451 8.75 6.62 54.39
N SER A 452 7.61 6.54 55.08
CA SER A 452 7.24 5.34 55.83
C SER A 452 7.29 4.20 54.81
N ARG A 453 8.19 3.24 55.05
CA ARG A 453 8.25 2.02 54.23
C ARG A 453 6.83 1.46 54.23
N PRO A 454 6.19 1.27 53.06
CA PRO A 454 4.87 0.66 53.02
C PRO A 454 5.00 -0.70 53.72
N ARG A 455 4.15 -0.93 54.73
CA ARG A 455 4.02 -2.24 55.38
C ARG A 455 3.96 -3.29 54.28
N SER A 456 4.95 -4.18 54.26
CA SER A 456 5.10 -5.21 53.25
C SER A 456 3.95 -6.20 53.34
N ARG A 457 2.84 -5.93 52.64
CA ARG A 457 1.97 -7.03 52.21
C ARG A 457 2.78 -7.84 51.19
N LYS A 458 3.34 -8.95 51.68
CA LYS A 458 3.97 -10.02 50.91
C LYS A 458 2.89 -10.65 50.03
N GLY A 459 2.74 -10.11 48.84
CA GLY A 459 1.82 -10.60 47.84
C GLY A 459 2.02 -9.75 46.61
N VAL A 460 2.93 -10.17 45.74
CA VAL A 460 2.96 -9.65 44.38
C VAL A 460 1.57 -9.91 43.78
N PRO A 461 0.99 -9.02 42.95
CA PRO A 461 -0.05 -9.47 42.03
C PRO A 461 0.66 -10.39 41.03
N THR A 462 0.87 -11.65 41.44
CA THR A 462 1.50 -12.72 40.67
C THR A 462 0.84 -12.82 39.30
N THR A 463 -0.46 -12.59 39.24
CA THR A 463 -1.27 -12.45 38.03
C THR A 463 -0.72 -11.41 37.04
N GLY A 464 -0.36 -10.19 37.48
CA GLY A 464 0.16 -9.14 36.59
C GLY A 464 1.55 -9.46 36.02
N LEU A 465 2.43 -10.06 36.84
CA LEU A 465 3.73 -10.56 36.39
C LEU A 465 3.60 -11.69 35.39
N VAL A 466 2.66 -12.62 35.63
CA VAL A 466 2.39 -13.76 34.76
C VAL A 466 1.84 -13.28 33.41
N VAL A 467 0.86 -12.37 33.41
CA VAL A 467 0.30 -11.80 32.17
C VAL A 467 1.38 -11.09 31.34
N LEU A 468 2.26 -10.32 31.99
CA LEU A 468 3.37 -9.66 31.31
C LEU A 468 4.37 -10.68 30.76
N GLY A 469 4.78 -11.66 31.58
CA GLY A 469 5.64 -12.77 31.18
C GLY A 469 5.11 -13.51 29.95
N LEU A 470 3.83 -13.83 29.94
CA LEU A 470 3.13 -14.45 28.82
C LEU A 470 3.17 -13.54 27.57
N ALA A 471 2.91 -12.23 27.72
CA ALA A 471 2.98 -11.29 26.61
C ALA A 471 4.40 -11.21 26.00
N ALA A 472 5.46 -11.21 26.81
CA ALA A 472 6.84 -11.29 26.28
C ALA A 472 7.11 -12.59 25.54
N VAL A 473 6.65 -13.73 26.07
CA VAL A 473 6.87 -15.03 25.42
C VAL A 473 6.15 -15.06 24.07
N VAL A 474 4.87 -14.67 24.02
CA VAL A 474 4.10 -14.58 22.77
C VAL A 474 4.81 -13.68 21.76
N PHE A 475 5.32 -12.54 22.21
CA PHE A 475 6.02 -11.60 21.35
C PHE A 475 7.38 -12.10 20.85
N ALA A 476 8.14 -12.77 21.72
CA ALA A 476 9.41 -13.41 21.37
C ALA A 476 9.20 -14.47 20.30
N LEU A 477 8.19 -15.34 20.49
CA LEU A 477 7.80 -16.35 19.51
C LEU A 477 7.38 -15.72 18.18
N ALA A 478 6.53 -14.68 18.19
CA ALA A 478 6.11 -13.98 16.98
C ALA A 478 7.28 -13.34 16.21
N THR A 479 8.25 -12.76 16.92
CA THR A 479 9.44 -12.16 16.29
C THR A 479 10.36 -13.23 15.72
N SER A 480 10.60 -14.31 16.46
CA SER A 480 11.38 -15.44 15.99
C SER A 480 10.73 -16.08 14.75
N ALA A 481 9.39 -16.19 14.73
CA ALA A 481 8.64 -16.66 13.57
C ALA A 481 8.88 -15.77 12.35
N GLU A 482 8.81 -14.44 12.49
CA GLU A 482 9.05 -13.50 11.40
C GLU A 482 10.50 -13.55 10.90
N ALA A 483 11.47 -13.66 11.82
CA ALA A 483 12.88 -13.81 11.45
C ALA A 483 13.13 -15.10 10.64
N CYS A 484 12.53 -16.22 11.06
CA CYS A 484 12.54 -17.47 10.31
C CYS A 484 11.87 -17.28 8.94
N PHE A 485 10.68 -16.68 8.89
CA PHE A 485 9.96 -16.45 7.64
C PHE A 485 10.78 -15.63 6.63
N VAL A 486 11.40 -14.54 7.07
CA VAL A 486 12.29 -13.72 6.22
C VAL A 486 13.52 -14.51 5.75
N ALA A 487 14.10 -15.34 6.61
CA ALA A 487 15.20 -16.22 6.23
C ALA A 487 14.75 -17.25 5.16
N GLY A 488 13.53 -17.80 5.29
CA GLY A 488 12.92 -18.69 4.32
C GLY A 488 12.71 -18.01 2.96
N LEU A 489 12.19 -16.78 2.94
CA LEU A 489 12.03 -16.00 1.72
C LEU A 489 13.37 -15.77 0.99
N ARG A 490 14.45 -15.50 1.74
CA ARG A 490 15.79 -15.33 1.16
C ARG A 490 16.36 -16.62 0.58
N ARG A 491 16.02 -17.78 1.15
CA ARG A 491 16.46 -19.10 0.68
C ARG A 491 15.57 -19.71 -0.38
N ALA A 492 14.34 -19.23 -0.54
CA ALA A 492 13.36 -19.77 -1.48
C ALA A 492 13.92 -19.99 -2.90
N PRO A 493 14.67 -19.04 -3.51
CA PRO A 493 15.22 -19.25 -4.85
C PRO A 493 16.20 -20.43 -4.92
N ALA A 494 17.12 -20.55 -3.96
CA ALA A 494 18.08 -21.64 -3.88
C ALA A 494 17.41 -22.99 -3.58
N SER A 495 16.33 -22.98 -2.78
CA SER A 495 15.56 -24.19 -2.48
C SER A 495 14.79 -24.72 -3.68
N MET A 496 14.34 -23.83 -4.59
CA MET A 496 13.72 -24.22 -5.85
C MET A 496 14.70 -24.97 -6.75
N SER A 497 15.96 -24.52 -6.85
CA SER A 497 17.01 -25.26 -7.58
C SER A 497 17.37 -26.60 -6.93
N ALA A 498 17.15 -26.74 -5.62
CA ALA A 498 17.40 -27.96 -4.86
C ALA A 498 16.14 -28.83 -4.66
N TRP A 499 15.03 -28.51 -5.35
CA TRP A 499 13.74 -29.19 -5.21
C TRP A 499 13.35 -29.47 -3.76
N SER A 500 13.45 -28.47 -2.89
CA SER A 500 13.11 -28.61 -1.47
C SER A 500 12.34 -27.42 -0.96
N LEU A 501 11.46 -27.64 0.02
CA LEU A 501 10.75 -26.56 0.68
C LEU A 501 11.64 -25.96 1.77
N PRO A 502 11.75 -24.62 1.90
CA PRO A 502 12.48 -24.00 3.00
C PRO A 502 11.92 -24.44 4.35
N ARG A 503 12.72 -25.18 5.15
CA ARG A 503 12.36 -25.61 6.52
C ARG A 503 11.96 -24.44 7.41
N GLU A 504 12.49 -23.25 7.10
CA GLU A 504 12.20 -22.00 7.81
C GLU A 504 10.71 -21.65 7.82
N PHE A 505 9.94 -22.02 6.78
CA PHE A 505 8.50 -21.79 6.75
C PHE A 505 7.79 -22.66 7.78
N THR A 506 8.16 -23.93 7.92
CA THR A 506 7.60 -24.84 8.93
C THR A 506 7.96 -24.37 10.35
N VAL A 507 9.20 -23.93 10.56
CA VAL A 507 9.63 -23.36 11.86
C VAL A 507 8.84 -22.10 12.20
N ALA A 508 8.64 -21.20 11.23
CA ALA A 508 7.82 -20.00 11.42
C ALA A 508 6.37 -20.34 11.80
N GLN A 509 5.76 -21.34 11.14
CA GLN A 509 4.43 -21.84 11.47
C GLN A 509 4.35 -22.42 12.89
N GLY A 510 5.37 -23.17 13.32
CA GLY A 510 5.42 -23.72 14.68
C GLY A 510 5.55 -22.64 15.76
N LEU A 511 6.31 -21.58 15.47
CA LEU A 511 6.53 -20.45 16.39
C LEU A 511 5.32 -19.51 16.46
N ASN A 512 4.61 -19.30 15.36
CA ASN A 512 3.39 -18.51 15.31
C ASN A 512 2.35 -19.18 14.38
N PRO A 513 1.48 -20.04 14.94
CA PRO A 513 0.55 -20.86 14.16
C PRO A 513 -0.70 -20.10 13.68
N LEU A 514 -0.84 -18.81 14.02
CA LEU A 514 -2.01 -17.99 13.71
C LEU A 514 -1.83 -17.10 12.47
N ASP A 515 -0.62 -17.01 11.91
CA ASP A 515 -0.33 -16.15 10.76
C ASP A 515 -0.51 -16.90 9.44
N ALA A 516 -1.48 -16.47 8.62
CA ALA A 516 -1.80 -17.09 7.34
C ALA A 516 -0.70 -16.94 6.28
N ARG A 517 0.23 -15.98 6.45
CA ARG A 517 1.29 -15.71 5.47
C ARG A 517 2.27 -16.86 5.33
N TYR A 518 2.57 -17.56 6.42
CA TYR A 518 3.55 -18.65 6.42
C TYR A 518 3.08 -19.87 5.62
N PRO A 519 1.87 -20.43 5.86
CA PRO A 519 1.36 -21.51 5.04
C PRO A 519 1.07 -21.06 3.60
N LEU A 520 0.62 -19.82 3.37
CA LEU A 520 0.42 -19.30 2.01
C LEU A 520 1.72 -19.31 1.19
N GLN A 521 2.82 -18.83 1.78
CA GLN A 521 4.11 -18.81 1.10
C GLN A 521 4.68 -20.22 0.89
N ALA A 522 4.48 -21.11 1.86
CA ALA A 522 4.83 -22.53 1.72
C ALA A 522 4.06 -23.17 0.55
N ALA A 523 2.76 -22.88 0.42
CA ALA A 523 1.93 -23.35 -0.68
C ALA A 523 2.43 -22.86 -2.04
N ALA A 524 2.76 -21.56 -2.14
CA ALA A 524 3.31 -20.97 -3.36
C ALA A 524 4.66 -21.60 -3.75
N SER A 525 5.54 -21.86 -2.78
CA SER A 525 6.82 -22.53 -3.03
C SER A 525 6.62 -23.99 -3.47
N ALA A 526 5.74 -24.74 -2.81
CA ALA A 526 5.42 -26.11 -3.19
C ALA A 526 4.80 -26.20 -4.59
N ARG A 527 3.86 -25.31 -4.93
CA ARG A 527 3.28 -25.18 -6.29
C ARG A 527 4.36 -24.93 -7.34
N SER A 528 5.30 -24.02 -7.06
CA SER A 528 6.40 -23.73 -8.00
C SER A 528 7.34 -24.91 -8.18
N ILE A 529 7.68 -25.63 -7.11
CA ILE A 529 8.51 -26.85 -7.18
C ILE A 529 7.79 -27.94 -7.99
N ALA A 530 6.49 -28.14 -7.75
CA ALA A 530 5.67 -29.14 -8.46
C ALA A 530 5.65 -28.96 -9.99
N ARG A 531 5.95 -27.77 -10.50
CA ARG A 531 6.01 -27.48 -11.94
C ARG A 531 7.33 -27.87 -12.60
N VAL A 532 8.41 -28.01 -11.83
CA VAL A 532 9.77 -28.22 -12.36
C VAL A 532 10.36 -29.60 -12.02
N VAL A 533 9.72 -30.34 -11.10
CA VAL A 533 10.15 -31.68 -10.69
C VAL A 533 9.55 -32.78 -11.56
N PRO A 534 10.15 -33.99 -11.60
CA PRO A 534 9.55 -35.15 -12.24
C PRO A 534 8.14 -35.46 -11.72
N ALA A 535 7.30 -36.05 -12.58
CA ALA A 535 5.89 -36.28 -12.30
C ALA A 535 5.63 -37.09 -11.01
N THR A 536 6.51 -38.04 -10.67
CA THR A 536 6.41 -38.84 -9.44
C THR A 536 6.55 -38.00 -8.16
N LEU A 537 7.45 -37.01 -8.17
CA LEU A 537 7.63 -36.07 -7.05
C LEU A 537 6.61 -34.94 -7.08
N ALA A 538 6.12 -34.58 -8.27
CA ALA A 538 5.14 -33.51 -8.43
C ALA A 538 3.85 -33.77 -7.63
N VAL A 539 3.41 -35.03 -7.51
CA VAL A 539 2.24 -35.41 -6.70
C VAL A 539 2.43 -34.98 -5.25
N THR A 540 3.56 -35.34 -4.63
CA THR A 540 3.88 -34.98 -3.24
C THR A 540 3.87 -33.47 -3.03
N TYR A 541 4.47 -32.68 -3.93
CA TYR A 541 4.47 -31.21 -3.79
C TYR A 541 3.11 -30.58 -4.07
N ARG A 542 2.26 -31.19 -4.92
CA ARG A 542 0.87 -30.75 -5.10
C ARG A 542 0.05 -30.98 -3.83
N ASP A 543 0.22 -32.13 -3.17
CA ASP A 543 -0.47 -32.41 -1.91
C ASP A 543 -0.02 -31.45 -0.80
N GLN A 544 1.28 -31.22 -0.67
CA GLN A 544 1.82 -30.21 0.26
C GLN A 544 1.31 -28.79 -0.03
N ALA A 545 1.22 -28.42 -1.32
CA ALA A 545 0.66 -27.13 -1.71
C ALA A 545 -0.82 -27.03 -1.32
N LYS A 546 -1.61 -28.08 -1.59
CA LYS A 546 -3.04 -28.14 -1.26
C LYS A 546 -3.27 -28.00 0.25
N GLU A 547 -2.56 -28.77 1.06
CA GLU A 547 -2.65 -28.70 2.53
C GLU A 547 -2.27 -27.31 3.05
N SER A 548 -1.18 -26.75 2.52
CA SER A 548 -0.70 -25.42 2.92
C SER A 548 -1.69 -24.31 2.52
N TYR A 549 -2.32 -24.38 1.34
CA TYR A 549 -3.38 -23.46 0.95
C TYR A 549 -4.61 -23.58 1.86
N GLN A 550 -5.07 -24.80 2.13
CA GLN A 550 -6.19 -25.04 3.05
C GLN A 550 -5.89 -24.50 4.46
N ARG A 551 -4.65 -24.67 4.93
CA ARG A 551 -4.22 -24.10 6.20
C ARG A 551 -4.26 -22.56 6.18
N ALA A 552 -3.77 -21.92 5.11
CA ALA A 552 -3.83 -20.47 4.97
C ALA A 552 -5.29 -19.96 4.97
N ILE A 553 -6.19 -20.63 4.24
CA ILE A 553 -7.62 -20.29 4.19
C ILE A 553 -8.28 -20.49 5.57
N SER A 554 -7.92 -21.54 6.30
CA SER A 554 -8.45 -21.75 7.66
C SER A 554 -8.08 -20.63 8.64
N LEU A 555 -6.98 -19.91 8.37
CA LEU A 555 -6.50 -18.81 9.18
C LEU A 555 -7.10 -17.47 8.74
N ASP A 556 -7.27 -17.26 7.43
CA ASP A 556 -7.81 -16.03 6.82
C ASP A 556 -8.92 -16.34 5.79
N PRO A 557 -10.10 -16.79 6.24
CA PRO A 557 -11.13 -17.35 5.34
C PRO A 557 -11.80 -16.30 4.45
N LEU A 558 -11.74 -15.03 4.84
CA LEU A 558 -12.39 -13.94 4.12
C LEU A 558 -11.49 -13.25 3.10
N ASN A 559 -10.19 -13.55 3.08
CA ASN A 559 -9.25 -12.91 2.18
C ASN A 559 -9.30 -13.53 0.77
N PRO A 560 -9.84 -12.81 -0.23
CA PRO A 560 -9.99 -13.36 -1.57
C PRO A 560 -8.65 -13.56 -2.28
N ALA A 561 -7.57 -12.86 -1.89
CA ALA A 561 -6.26 -13.04 -2.52
C ALA A 561 -5.66 -14.43 -2.22
N VAL A 562 -5.97 -15.00 -1.05
CA VAL A 562 -5.59 -16.38 -0.68
C VAL A 562 -6.42 -17.37 -1.48
N GLN A 563 -7.72 -17.14 -1.54
CA GLN A 563 -8.68 -18.00 -2.24
C GLN A 563 -8.44 -18.02 -3.76
N ILE A 564 -8.10 -16.89 -4.39
CA ILE A 564 -7.71 -16.82 -5.81
C ILE A 564 -6.49 -17.69 -6.09
N GLN A 565 -5.44 -17.59 -5.26
CA GLN A 565 -4.23 -18.38 -5.45
C GLN A 565 -4.51 -19.88 -5.30
N TYR A 566 -5.38 -20.26 -4.36
CA TYR A 566 -5.79 -21.64 -4.20
C TYR A 566 -6.65 -22.14 -5.36
N ALA A 567 -7.63 -21.36 -5.81
CA ALA A 567 -8.50 -21.71 -6.94
C ALA A 567 -7.68 -21.91 -8.23
N GLN A 568 -6.73 -21.01 -8.51
CA GLN A 568 -5.79 -21.14 -9.63
C GLN A 568 -4.92 -22.40 -9.51
N PHE A 569 -4.44 -22.71 -8.31
CA PHE A 569 -3.68 -23.94 -8.07
C PHE A 569 -4.53 -25.18 -8.35
N LEU A 570 -5.76 -25.25 -7.82
CA LEU A 570 -6.68 -26.37 -8.04
C LEU A 570 -7.00 -26.54 -9.53
N TYR A 571 -7.24 -25.42 -10.23
CA TYR A 571 -7.47 -25.41 -11.67
C TYR A 571 -6.28 -26.00 -12.44
N GLU A 572 -5.06 -25.59 -12.11
CA GLU A 572 -3.82 -26.08 -12.75
C GLU A 572 -3.57 -27.58 -12.55
N VAL A 573 -3.92 -28.11 -11.38
CA VAL A 573 -3.74 -29.55 -11.10
C VAL A 573 -4.93 -30.39 -11.55
N GLY A 574 -5.95 -29.76 -12.14
CA GLY A 574 -7.16 -30.44 -12.63
C GLY A 574 -8.11 -30.91 -11.50
N ASP A 575 -8.04 -30.29 -10.32
CA ASP A 575 -8.90 -30.63 -9.19
C ASP A 575 -10.24 -29.90 -9.28
N ARG A 576 -11.33 -30.67 -9.42
CA ARG A 576 -12.71 -30.17 -9.48
C ARG A 576 -13.14 -29.33 -8.28
N GLY A 577 -12.44 -29.45 -7.14
CA GLY A 577 -12.61 -28.56 -6.00
C GLY A 577 -12.46 -27.06 -6.34
N ALA A 578 -11.79 -26.72 -7.46
CA ALA A 578 -11.69 -25.35 -7.97
C ALA A 578 -13.06 -24.67 -8.13
N VAL A 579 -14.09 -25.39 -8.58
CA VAL A 579 -15.45 -24.85 -8.77
C VAL A 579 -16.01 -24.28 -7.47
N GLU A 580 -15.83 -25.01 -6.36
CA GLU A 580 -16.32 -24.59 -5.06
C GLU A 580 -15.59 -23.34 -4.57
N VAL A 581 -14.27 -23.30 -4.75
CA VAL A 581 -13.46 -22.13 -4.34
C VAL A 581 -13.81 -20.90 -5.18
N PHE A 582 -13.99 -21.03 -6.49
CA PHE A 582 -14.46 -19.93 -7.33
C PHE A 582 -15.87 -19.48 -6.96
N ARG A 583 -16.77 -20.39 -6.60
CA ARG A 583 -18.10 -20.05 -6.10
C ARG A 583 -18.04 -19.29 -4.77
N GLN A 584 -17.12 -19.64 -3.88
CA GLN A 584 -16.91 -18.88 -2.65
C GLN A 584 -16.36 -17.48 -2.94
N LEU A 585 -15.46 -17.34 -3.91
CA LEU A 585 -14.90 -16.05 -4.32
C LEU A 585 -15.98 -15.06 -4.79
N THR A 586 -17.03 -15.50 -5.47
CA THR A 586 -18.14 -14.61 -5.87
C THR A 586 -18.94 -14.08 -4.68
N THR A 587 -18.80 -14.68 -3.48
CA THR A 587 -19.38 -14.16 -2.23
C THR A 587 -18.43 -13.26 -1.44
N LEU A 588 -17.12 -13.42 -1.65
CA LEU A 588 -16.06 -12.64 -1.01
C LEU A 588 -15.71 -11.37 -1.79
N ASP A 589 -15.92 -11.38 -3.10
CA ASP A 589 -15.70 -10.24 -3.98
C ASP A 589 -16.77 -10.20 -5.08
N PRO A 590 -18.03 -9.87 -4.71
CA PRO A 590 -19.19 -10.03 -5.59
C PRO A 590 -19.20 -9.09 -6.80
N ILE A 591 -18.42 -8.02 -6.76
CA ILE A 591 -18.40 -7.00 -7.80
C ILE A 591 -17.28 -7.22 -8.85
N ASP A 592 -16.38 -8.19 -8.65
CA ASP A 592 -15.28 -8.47 -9.57
C ASP A 592 -15.74 -9.37 -10.74
N PRO A 593 -15.83 -8.83 -11.97
CA PRO A 593 -16.19 -9.64 -13.14
C PRO A 593 -15.24 -10.82 -13.35
N GLY A 594 -13.97 -10.69 -12.95
CA GLY A 594 -12.96 -11.74 -13.09
C GLY A 594 -13.25 -12.97 -12.23
N THR A 595 -13.85 -12.81 -11.05
CA THR A 595 -14.28 -13.96 -10.22
C THR A 595 -15.41 -14.73 -10.90
N TRP A 596 -16.35 -14.04 -11.54
CA TRP A 596 -17.48 -14.63 -12.25
C TRP A 596 -17.05 -15.31 -13.55
N THR A 597 -16.14 -14.72 -14.34
CA THR A 597 -15.59 -15.40 -15.53
C THR A 597 -14.77 -16.63 -15.14
N SER A 598 -14.01 -16.57 -14.04
CA SER A 598 -13.26 -17.73 -13.54
C SER A 598 -14.18 -18.87 -13.08
N LEU A 599 -15.31 -18.55 -12.43
CA LEU A 599 -16.33 -19.54 -12.07
C LEU A 599 -16.96 -20.16 -13.32
N ALA A 600 -17.26 -19.35 -14.34
CA ALA A 600 -17.78 -19.84 -15.61
C ALA A 600 -16.80 -20.81 -16.29
N HIS A 601 -15.52 -20.45 -16.37
CA HIS A 601 -14.46 -21.34 -16.85
C HIS A 601 -14.40 -22.66 -16.07
N ALA A 602 -14.49 -22.61 -14.75
CA ALA A 602 -14.49 -23.82 -13.93
C ALA A 602 -15.71 -24.72 -14.18
N HIS A 603 -16.89 -24.15 -14.48
CA HIS A 603 -18.08 -24.91 -14.85
C HIS A 603 -17.96 -25.62 -16.19
N ILE A 604 -17.34 -24.98 -17.18
CA ILE A 604 -17.04 -25.58 -18.49
C ILE A 604 -16.09 -26.77 -18.30
N VAL A 605 -14.94 -26.54 -17.66
CA VAL A 605 -13.85 -27.52 -17.58
C VAL A 605 -14.18 -28.72 -16.68
N PHE A 606 -14.79 -28.50 -15.52
CA PHE A 606 -14.94 -29.56 -14.52
C PHE A 606 -16.36 -30.10 -14.36
N ASN A 607 -17.38 -29.32 -14.69
CA ASN A 607 -18.77 -29.76 -14.61
C ASN A 607 -19.36 -30.09 -15.98
N HIS A 608 -18.71 -29.68 -17.08
CA HIS A 608 -19.23 -29.79 -18.45
C HIS A 608 -20.66 -29.25 -18.55
N ASN A 609 -20.93 -28.12 -17.88
CA ASN A 609 -22.26 -27.55 -17.76
C ASN A 609 -22.29 -26.12 -18.32
N PRO A 610 -22.59 -25.95 -19.62
CA PRO A 610 -22.60 -24.64 -20.27
C PRO A 610 -23.70 -23.71 -19.73
N ALA A 611 -24.79 -24.25 -19.17
CA ALA A 611 -25.87 -23.43 -18.60
C ALA A 611 -25.42 -22.72 -17.31
N LEU A 612 -24.68 -23.40 -16.43
CA LEU A 612 -24.11 -22.78 -15.24
C LEU A 612 -23.01 -21.76 -15.61
N ALA A 613 -22.22 -22.05 -16.63
CA ALA A 613 -21.22 -21.12 -17.14
C ALA A 613 -21.87 -19.84 -17.70
N GLU A 614 -22.97 -19.98 -18.44
CA GLU A 614 -23.74 -18.84 -18.99
C GLU A 614 -24.33 -17.96 -17.89
N GLN A 615 -24.89 -18.55 -16.83
CA GLN A 615 -25.37 -17.80 -15.67
C GLN A 615 -24.26 -16.96 -15.01
N ALA A 616 -23.07 -17.52 -14.86
CA ALA A 616 -21.92 -16.81 -14.30
C ALA A 616 -21.42 -15.70 -15.24
N ILE A 617 -21.41 -15.93 -16.56
CA ILE A 617 -21.08 -14.91 -17.55
C ILE A 617 -22.10 -13.77 -17.59
N ASP A 618 -23.38 -14.05 -17.41
CA ASP A 618 -24.40 -13.01 -17.33
C ASP A 618 -24.20 -12.10 -16.11
N GLN A 619 -23.69 -12.64 -14.98
CA GLN A 619 -23.28 -11.81 -13.85
C GLN A 619 -22.06 -10.95 -14.20
N ALA A 620 -21.01 -11.55 -14.78
CA ALA A 620 -19.82 -10.80 -15.21
C ALA A 620 -20.19 -9.64 -16.16
N ARG A 621 -21.07 -9.92 -17.13
CA ARG A 621 -21.55 -8.93 -18.12
C ARG A 621 -22.40 -7.83 -17.51
N ARG A 622 -23.18 -8.12 -16.47
CA ARG A 622 -23.91 -7.09 -15.70
C ARG A 622 -22.98 -6.15 -14.95
N LEU A 623 -21.86 -6.66 -14.45
CA LEU A 623 -20.86 -5.89 -13.69
C LEU A 623 -20.00 -5.02 -14.61
N ASP A 624 -19.45 -5.62 -15.66
CA ASP A 624 -18.66 -4.93 -16.68
C ASP A 624 -18.81 -5.61 -18.05
N PRO A 625 -19.64 -5.07 -18.95
CA PRO A 625 -19.81 -5.61 -20.30
C PRO A 625 -18.54 -5.59 -21.15
N THR A 626 -17.54 -4.78 -20.76
CA THR A 626 -16.29 -4.59 -21.49
C THR A 626 -15.14 -5.45 -20.96
N TYR A 627 -15.40 -6.24 -19.91
CA TYR A 627 -14.39 -7.13 -19.33
C TYR A 627 -13.89 -8.12 -20.38
N TYR A 628 -12.60 -8.05 -20.66
CA TYR A 628 -11.96 -8.67 -21.83
C TYR A 628 -12.21 -10.18 -21.94
N ASP A 629 -12.31 -10.86 -20.80
CA ASP A 629 -12.41 -12.33 -20.73
C ASP A 629 -13.83 -12.84 -20.99
N ILE A 630 -14.86 -11.98 -20.93
CA ILE A 630 -16.25 -12.37 -21.18
C ILE A 630 -16.42 -12.97 -22.58
N ALA A 631 -15.84 -12.33 -23.59
CA ALA A 631 -15.93 -12.77 -24.98
C ALA A 631 -15.23 -14.13 -25.17
N ASN A 632 -14.11 -14.34 -24.49
CA ASN A 632 -13.38 -15.60 -24.50
C ASN A 632 -14.23 -16.75 -23.93
N VAL A 633 -14.78 -16.58 -22.71
CA VAL A 633 -15.61 -17.63 -22.10
C VAL A 633 -16.89 -17.87 -22.89
N THR A 634 -17.49 -16.82 -23.46
CA THR A 634 -18.69 -16.95 -24.30
C THR A 634 -18.40 -17.81 -25.54
N GLY A 635 -17.22 -17.65 -26.16
CA GLY A 635 -16.78 -18.48 -27.26
C GLY A 635 -16.65 -19.96 -26.87
N GLN A 636 -16.08 -20.23 -25.69
CA GLN A 636 -15.97 -21.59 -25.16
C GLN A 636 -17.34 -22.22 -24.87
N ILE A 637 -18.27 -21.45 -24.28
CA ILE A 637 -19.65 -21.92 -24.02
C ILE A 637 -20.35 -22.27 -25.34
N ALA A 638 -20.13 -21.48 -26.39
CA ALA A 638 -20.71 -21.74 -27.71
C ALA A 638 -20.13 -23.00 -28.36
N LEU A 639 -18.81 -23.23 -28.23
CA LEU A 639 -18.16 -24.48 -28.66
C LEU A 639 -18.75 -25.71 -27.95
N ASP A 640 -18.88 -25.65 -26.62
CA ASP A 640 -19.47 -26.75 -25.83
C ASP A 640 -20.93 -27.04 -26.22
N LYS A 641 -21.66 -26.03 -26.73
CA LYS A 641 -23.02 -26.16 -27.27
C LYS A 641 -23.06 -26.62 -28.74
N GLY A 642 -21.91 -26.68 -29.42
CA GLY A 642 -21.81 -26.99 -30.86
C GLY A 642 -22.16 -25.82 -31.80
N ASP A 643 -22.31 -24.60 -31.28
CA ASP A 643 -22.56 -23.40 -32.10
C ASP A 643 -21.24 -22.75 -32.53
N VAL A 644 -20.65 -23.35 -33.57
CA VAL A 644 -19.36 -22.92 -34.14
C VAL A 644 -19.42 -21.47 -34.66
N GLY A 645 -20.58 -21.03 -35.16
CA GLY A 645 -20.76 -19.66 -35.68
C GLY A 645 -20.73 -18.62 -34.56
N ALA A 646 -21.46 -18.86 -33.48
CA ALA A 646 -21.41 -18.01 -32.29
C ALA A 646 -20.03 -18.03 -31.62
N ALA A 647 -19.36 -19.19 -31.59
CA ALA A 647 -18.00 -19.32 -31.09
C ALA A 647 -17.02 -18.46 -31.90
N GLU A 648 -17.06 -18.54 -33.24
CA GLU A 648 -16.22 -17.71 -34.11
C GLU A 648 -16.42 -16.22 -33.82
N ALA A 649 -17.67 -15.77 -33.74
CA ALA A 649 -17.99 -14.37 -33.46
C ALA A 649 -17.46 -13.90 -32.11
N ALA A 650 -17.60 -14.72 -31.07
CA ALA A 650 -17.15 -14.41 -29.72
C ALA A 650 -15.61 -14.35 -29.60
N PHE A 651 -14.89 -15.32 -30.17
CA PHE A 651 -13.42 -15.27 -30.18
C PHE A 651 -12.88 -14.13 -31.03
N ARG A 652 -13.52 -13.81 -32.17
CA ARG A 652 -13.18 -12.60 -32.96
C ARG A 652 -13.34 -11.33 -32.15
N GLN A 653 -14.41 -11.21 -31.35
CA GLN A 653 -14.59 -10.09 -30.44
C GLN A 653 -13.51 -10.08 -29.34
N SER A 654 -13.14 -11.23 -28.80
CA SER A 654 -12.08 -11.37 -27.78
C SER A 654 -10.74 -10.85 -28.30
N VAL A 655 -10.27 -11.32 -29.45
CA VAL A 655 -8.99 -10.89 -30.03
C VAL A 655 -9.01 -9.44 -30.50
N LYS A 656 -10.19 -8.90 -30.86
CA LYS A 656 -10.35 -7.48 -31.18
C LYS A 656 -10.23 -6.60 -29.93
N SER A 657 -10.83 -7.04 -28.82
CA SER A 657 -10.78 -6.32 -27.54
C SER A 657 -9.39 -6.37 -26.90
N ASN A 658 -8.68 -7.50 -26.98
CA ASN A 658 -7.32 -7.64 -26.48
C ASN A 658 -6.44 -8.54 -27.38
N PRO A 659 -5.81 -7.97 -28.43
CA PRO A 659 -5.00 -8.74 -29.37
C PRO A 659 -3.78 -9.42 -28.77
N SER A 660 -3.27 -8.91 -27.64
CA SER A 660 -2.08 -9.45 -26.98
C SER A 660 -2.35 -10.76 -26.24
N GLN A 661 -3.61 -11.05 -25.90
CA GLN A 661 -3.96 -12.19 -25.09
C GLN A 661 -4.02 -13.47 -25.93
N GLN A 662 -3.26 -14.48 -25.51
CA GLN A 662 -3.12 -15.73 -26.25
C GLN A 662 -4.42 -16.56 -26.32
N ILE A 663 -5.24 -16.54 -25.27
CA ILE A 663 -6.40 -17.44 -25.14
C ILE A 663 -7.45 -17.21 -26.23
N GLY A 664 -7.76 -15.94 -26.55
CA GLY A 664 -8.72 -15.62 -27.62
C GLY A 664 -8.24 -16.12 -29.00
N TRP A 665 -6.93 -16.05 -29.26
CA TRP A 665 -6.34 -16.60 -30.48
C TRP A 665 -6.38 -18.12 -30.52
N SER A 666 -6.11 -18.80 -29.40
CA SER A 666 -6.22 -20.25 -29.29
C SER A 666 -7.62 -20.73 -29.62
N GLY A 667 -8.66 -20.11 -29.04
CA GLY A 667 -10.06 -20.46 -29.33
C GLY A 667 -10.44 -20.18 -30.78
N LEU A 668 -9.98 -19.07 -31.38
CA LEU A 668 -10.24 -18.79 -32.80
C LEU A 668 -9.58 -19.83 -33.72
N VAL A 669 -8.33 -20.21 -33.44
CA VAL A 669 -7.61 -21.25 -34.20
C VAL A 669 -8.31 -22.60 -34.09
N GLU A 670 -8.80 -22.95 -32.91
CA GLU A 670 -9.56 -24.18 -32.66
C GLU A 670 -10.88 -24.21 -33.46
N VAL A 671 -11.67 -23.13 -33.40
CA VAL A 671 -12.88 -22.98 -34.22
C VAL A 671 -12.56 -23.15 -35.71
N GLN A 672 -11.51 -22.49 -36.22
CA GLN A 672 -11.18 -22.62 -37.65
C GLN A 672 -10.71 -24.03 -38.01
N ARG A 673 -10.08 -24.75 -37.07
CA ARG A 673 -9.71 -26.15 -37.26
C ARG A 673 -10.94 -27.04 -37.40
N GLU A 674 -11.95 -26.85 -36.55
CA GLU A 674 -13.22 -27.61 -36.60
C GLU A 674 -14.03 -27.34 -37.88
N THR A 675 -14.05 -26.09 -38.36
CA THR A 675 -14.75 -25.76 -39.61
C THR A 675 -14.12 -26.42 -40.85
N GLY A 676 -12.86 -26.88 -40.76
CA GLY A 676 -12.12 -27.49 -41.86
C GLY A 676 -11.73 -26.52 -42.98
N VAL A 677 -12.01 -25.22 -42.86
CA VAL A 677 -11.67 -24.23 -43.89
C VAL A 677 -10.20 -23.83 -43.74
N GLN A 678 -9.33 -24.54 -44.48
CA GLN A 678 -7.87 -24.41 -44.38
C GLN A 678 -7.37 -22.95 -44.55
N GLY A 679 -7.97 -22.17 -45.45
CA GLY A 679 -7.60 -20.77 -45.64
C GLY A 679 -7.88 -19.88 -44.43
N LYS A 680 -8.97 -20.12 -43.70
CA LYS A 680 -9.28 -19.37 -42.46
C LYS A 680 -8.36 -19.79 -41.31
N LEU A 681 -8.01 -21.08 -41.21
CA LEU A 681 -7.06 -21.57 -40.23
C LEU A 681 -5.66 -20.95 -40.43
N VAL A 682 -5.17 -20.94 -41.66
CA VAL A 682 -3.89 -20.29 -42.00
C VAL A 682 -3.93 -18.79 -41.68
N ALA A 683 -5.06 -18.13 -41.95
CA ALA A 683 -5.22 -16.72 -41.61
C ALA A 683 -5.15 -16.47 -40.09
N ALA A 684 -5.92 -17.23 -39.31
CA ALA A 684 -5.96 -17.12 -37.86
C ALA A 684 -4.61 -17.44 -37.22
N LEU A 685 -3.89 -18.47 -37.68
CA LEU A 685 -2.55 -18.82 -37.19
C LEU A 685 -1.52 -17.72 -37.45
N PHE A 686 -1.58 -17.10 -38.63
CA PHE A 686 -0.71 -15.97 -38.93
C PHE A 686 -1.01 -14.76 -38.04
N ASP A 687 -2.29 -14.37 -37.92
CA ASP A 687 -2.68 -13.22 -37.12
C ASP A 687 -2.33 -13.45 -35.64
N ALA A 688 -2.55 -14.66 -35.13
CA ALA A 688 -2.13 -15.06 -33.78
C ALA A 688 -0.61 -15.00 -33.59
N SER A 689 0.17 -15.45 -34.57
CA SER A 689 1.63 -15.45 -34.48
C SER A 689 2.25 -14.05 -34.38
N VAL A 690 1.56 -13.03 -34.92
CA VAL A 690 2.02 -11.64 -34.94
C VAL A 690 1.49 -10.84 -33.75
N ASN A 691 0.24 -11.09 -33.34
CA ASN A 691 -0.44 -10.24 -32.34
C ASN A 691 -0.39 -10.80 -30.93
N ALA A 692 -0.34 -12.13 -30.73
CA ALA A 692 -0.29 -12.71 -29.41
C ALA A 692 1.05 -12.39 -28.71
N GLN A 693 1.01 -12.23 -27.38
CA GLN A 693 2.21 -11.97 -26.57
C GLN A 693 3.30 -13.03 -26.74
N ASP A 694 2.90 -14.30 -26.87
CA ASP A 694 3.76 -15.40 -27.30
C ASP A 694 3.16 -16.09 -28.53
N GLY A 695 3.51 -15.57 -29.70
CA GLY A 695 3.07 -16.11 -30.99
C GLY A 695 3.88 -17.32 -31.50
N SER A 696 4.87 -17.79 -30.73
CA SER A 696 5.87 -18.76 -31.23
C SER A 696 5.27 -20.11 -31.59
N ALA A 697 4.31 -20.60 -30.79
CA ALA A 697 3.60 -21.85 -31.04
C ALA A 697 2.74 -21.75 -32.31
N PHE A 698 1.99 -20.65 -32.47
CA PHE A 698 1.19 -20.40 -33.67
C PHE A 698 2.07 -20.27 -34.92
N ALA A 699 3.23 -19.61 -34.81
CA ALA A 699 4.21 -19.51 -35.89
C ALA A 699 4.77 -20.88 -36.30
N ALA A 700 5.04 -21.75 -35.33
CA ALA A 700 5.52 -23.10 -35.58
C ALA A 700 4.46 -23.96 -36.28
N GLU A 701 3.20 -23.86 -35.85
CA GLU A 701 2.08 -24.54 -36.50
C GLU A 701 1.82 -23.99 -37.91
N LEU A 702 1.84 -22.65 -38.08
CA LEU A 702 1.71 -22.00 -39.38
C LEU A 702 2.75 -22.51 -40.38
N ARG A 703 4.02 -22.65 -39.98
CA ARG A 703 5.09 -23.19 -40.83
C ARG A 703 4.83 -24.61 -41.32
N ARG A 704 4.04 -25.40 -40.60
CA ARG A 704 3.66 -26.77 -41.01
C ARG A 704 2.54 -26.78 -42.03
N LEU A 705 1.78 -25.69 -42.19
CA LEU A 705 0.57 -25.63 -43.02
C LEU A 705 0.67 -24.65 -44.20
N ALA A 706 1.62 -23.70 -44.14
CA ALA A 706 1.70 -22.59 -45.06
C ALA A 706 3.16 -22.17 -45.33
N PRO A 707 3.42 -21.44 -46.44
CA PRO A 707 4.72 -20.84 -46.69
C PRO A 707 4.88 -19.60 -45.80
N VAL A 708 6.04 -19.45 -45.17
CA VAL A 708 6.35 -18.37 -44.23
C VAL A 708 7.57 -17.58 -44.71
N ALA A 709 7.39 -16.28 -44.92
CA ALA A 709 8.46 -15.38 -45.34
C ALA A 709 9.38 -14.98 -44.18
N GLN A 710 10.67 -14.81 -44.48
CA GLN A 710 11.66 -14.27 -43.57
C GLN A 710 12.67 -13.42 -44.34
N TRP A 711 12.79 -12.12 -44.00
CA TRP A 711 13.76 -11.23 -44.64
C TRP A 711 15.20 -11.58 -44.26
N THR A 712 16.11 -11.46 -45.23
CA THR A 712 17.56 -11.61 -45.05
C THR A 712 18.33 -10.34 -45.45
N SER A 713 17.79 -9.53 -46.36
CA SER A 713 18.33 -8.21 -46.75
C SER A 713 17.19 -7.27 -47.11
N PRO A 714 17.18 -5.99 -46.68
CA PRO A 714 18.29 -5.22 -46.12
C PRO A 714 18.55 -5.44 -44.63
N ALA A 715 19.80 -5.21 -44.21
CA ALA A 715 20.19 -5.24 -42.81
C ALA A 715 19.61 -4.05 -42.03
N ALA A 716 19.57 -4.15 -40.69
CA ALA A 716 19.14 -3.02 -39.87
C ALA A 716 20.09 -1.82 -40.04
N GLY A 717 19.54 -0.63 -40.27
CA GLY A 717 20.33 0.59 -40.42
C GLY A 717 20.85 0.84 -41.84
N THR A 718 20.43 0.06 -42.85
CA THR A 718 20.72 0.38 -44.25
C THR A 718 20.15 1.76 -44.60
N SER A 719 21.00 2.65 -45.12
CA SER A 719 20.61 3.92 -45.74
C SER A 719 20.40 3.75 -47.23
N VAL A 720 19.44 4.47 -47.79
CA VAL A 720 19.06 4.39 -49.19
C VAL A 720 18.81 5.80 -49.74
N VAL A 721 19.43 6.07 -50.89
CA VAL A 721 19.31 7.35 -51.59
C VAL A 721 18.13 7.28 -52.58
N PRO A 722 17.26 8.31 -52.65
CA PRO A 722 16.24 8.40 -53.70
C PRO A 722 16.84 8.29 -55.11
N GLY A 723 16.24 7.47 -55.98
CA GLY A 723 16.79 7.18 -57.31
C GLY A 723 17.91 6.13 -57.32
N GLY A 724 18.34 5.63 -56.16
CA GLY A 724 19.32 4.55 -56.01
C GLY A 724 18.73 3.14 -56.11
N THR A 725 19.54 2.13 -55.79
CA THR A 725 19.13 0.72 -55.78
C THR A 725 19.32 0.05 -54.43
N VAL A 726 18.47 -0.91 -54.12
CA VAL A 726 18.54 -1.72 -52.89
C VAL A 726 18.39 -3.19 -53.22
N ALA A 727 19.33 -4.01 -52.76
CA ALA A 727 19.23 -5.46 -52.87
C ALA A 727 18.29 -6.03 -51.81
N LEU A 728 17.17 -6.57 -52.28
CA LEU A 728 16.16 -7.24 -51.46
C LEU A 728 16.41 -8.73 -51.48
N ALA A 729 16.42 -9.38 -50.32
CA ALA A 729 16.50 -10.83 -50.23
C ALA A 729 15.67 -11.36 -49.07
N TRP A 730 15.02 -12.50 -49.29
CA TRP A 730 14.19 -13.18 -48.30
C TRP A 730 14.18 -14.68 -48.54
N ASN A 731 13.95 -15.41 -47.46
CA ASN A 731 13.74 -16.85 -47.45
C ASN A 731 12.24 -17.15 -47.37
N VAL A 732 11.86 -18.29 -47.95
CA VAL A 732 10.54 -18.89 -47.77
C VAL A 732 10.75 -20.22 -47.07
N THR A 733 10.14 -20.37 -45.91
CA THR A 733 10.15 -21.59 -45.08
C THR A 733 8.76 -22.22 -45.06
N GLY A 734 8.62 -23.43 -44.50
CA GLY A 734 7.33 -24.15 -44.45
C GLY A 734 6.94 -24.80 -45.79
N ILE A 735 5.64 -24.86 -46.10
CA ILE A 735 5.12 -25.51 -47.32
C ILE A 735 5.25 -24.59 -48.54
N ALA A 736 6.48 -24.41 -49.03
CA ALA A 736 6.76 -23.58 -50.20
C ALA A 736 6.06 -24.06 -51.49
N SER A 737 5.68 -25.34 -51.58
CA SER A 737 4.96 -25.90 -52.74
C SER A 737 3.55 -25.34 -52.93
N SER A 738 2.95 -24.74 -51.90
CA SER A 738 1.63 -24.11 -51.97
C SER A 738 1.67 -22.64 -52.43
N LEU A 739 2.87 -22.07 -52.60
CA LEU A 739 3.08 -20.70 -53.04
C LEU A 739 2.85 -20.57 -54.56
N GLU A 740 2.00 -19.63 -54.98
CA GLU A 740 1.68 -19.41 -56.39
C GLU A 740 2.42 -18.21 -56.98
N TYR A 741 2.53 -17.11 -56.22
CA TYR A 741 3.35 -15.94 -56.58
C TYR A 741 3.69 -15.11 -55.34
N GLN A 742 4.49 -14.06 -55.52
CA GLN A 742 4.89 -13.16 -54.42
C GLN A 742 4.70 -11.69 -54.83
N THR A 743 4.33 -10.87 -53.85
CA THR A 743 4.17 -9.41 -54.03
C THR A 743 5.03 -8.68 -53.01
N ILE A 744 5.72 -7.62 -53.41
CA ILE A 744 6.55 -6.80 -52.52
C ILE A 744 6.05 -5.37 -52.54
N TYR A 745 5.94 -4.77 -51.36
CA TYR A 745 5.63 -3.35 -51.16
C TYR A 745 6.73 -2.66 -50.36
N ALA A 746 6.90 -1.37 -50.60
CA ALA A 746 7.61 -0.46 -49.73
C ALA A 746 6.59 0.41 -48.98
N ALA A 747 6.68 0.41 -47.65
CA ALA A 747 5.81 1.14 -46.74
C ALA A 747 6.62 2.27 -46.08
N PRO A 748 6.66 3.47 -46.68
CA PRO A 748 7.27 4.64 -46.06
C PRO A 748 6.47 5.09 -44.83
N ALA A 749 7.13 5.72 -43.86
CA ALA A 749 6.46 6.23 -42.65
C ALA A 749 5.46 7.37 -42.93
N LYS A 750 5.55 8.00 -44.11
CA LYS A 750 4.63 9.05 -44.58
C LYS A 750 4.29 8.76 -46.05
N GLY A 751 3.02 8.95 -46.42
CA GLY A 751 2.54 8.71 -47.79
C GLY A 751 2.02 7.30 -48.03
N ASP A 752 1.67 7.01 -49.28
CA ASP A 752 1.07 5.74 -49.69
C ASP A 752 2.11 4.63 -49.82
N TRP A 753 1.65 3.38 -49.71
CA TRP A 753 2.49 2.21 -49.96
C TRP A 753 2.81 2.09 -51.45
N ILE A 754 4.07 1.81 -51.76
CA ILE A 754 4.58 1.73 -53.13
C ILE A 754 4.69 0.26 -53.51
N LEU A 755 4.06 -0.14 -54.61
CA LEU A 755 4.25 -1.48 -55.17
C LEU A 755 5.65 -1.61 -55.76
N VAL A 756 6.45 -2.54 -55.24
CA VAL A 756 7.82 -2.79 -55.71
C VAL A 756 7.82 -3.82 -56.83
N ALA A 757 7.10 -4.93 -56.63
CA ALA A 757 6.95 -5.99 -57.60
C ALA A 757 5.71 -6.81 -57.30
N ASP A 758 5.00 -7.27 -58.34
CA ASP A 758 3.89 -8.21 -58.22
C ASP A 758 4.07 -9.38 -59.20
N GLY A 759 3.41 -10.49 -58.92
CA GLY A 759 3.47 -11.68 -59.78
C GLY A 759 4.85 -12.36 -59.81
N LEU A 760 5.71 -12.15 -58.81
CA LEU A 760 7.02 -12.80 -58.73
C LEU A 760 6.86 -14.33 -58.62
N LYS A 761 7.66 -15.08 -59.38
CA LYS A 761 7.63 -16.56 -59.36
C LYS A 761 7.82 -17.11 -57.93
N PRO A 762 7.21 -18.25 -57.57
CA PRO A 762 7.40 -18.88 -56.26
C PRO A 762 8.84 -19.17 -55.86
N SER A 763 9.74 -19.36 -56.84
CA SER A 763 11.17 -19.61 -56.62
C SER A 763 12.00 -18.35 -56.38
N ALA A 764 11.46 -17.15 -56.56
CA ALA A 764 12.19 -15.90 -56.37
C ALA A 764 12.56 -15.69 -54.89
N ARG A 765 13.83 -15.39 -54.61
CA ARG A 765 14.37 -15.14 -53.25
C ARG A 765 15.10 -13.82 -53.12
N SER A 766 15.30 -13.11 -54.23
CA SER A 766 15.94 -11.81 -54.25
C SER A 766 15.41 -10.96 -55.41
N LEU A 767 15.54 -9.64 -55.26
CA LEU A 767 15.18 -8.63 -56.25
C LEU A 767 16.02 -7.38 -56.01
N THR A 768 16.42 -6.68 -57.07
CA THR A 768 16.98 -5.33 -56.93
C THR A 768 15.87 -4.30 -57.08
N TRP A 769 15.57 -3.57 -56.02
CA TRP A 769 14.56 -2.50 -56.05
C TRP A 769 15.18 -1.18 -56.49
N GLN A 770 14.60 -0.57 -57.53
CA GLN A 770 14.88 0.81 -57.95
C GLN A 770 14.04 1.77 -57.13
N VAL A 771 14.69 2.56 -56.29
CA VAL A 771 14.03 3.42 -55.32
C VAL A 771 13.49 4.65 -56.05
N PRO A 772 12.18 4.94 -56.00
CA PRO A 772 11.62 6.09 -56.70
C PRO A 772 12.28 7.39 -56.23
N ALA A 773 12.61 8.30 -57.15
CA ALA A 773 13.19 9.60 -56.79
C ALA A 773 12.26 10.46 -55.92
N ALA A 774 10.94 10.21 -55.99
CA ALA A 774 9.91 10.91 -55.23
C ALA A 774 9.54 10.22 -53.90
N ILE A 775 10.31 9.25 -53.42
CA ILE A 775 10.02 8.58 -52.14
C ILE A 775 10.19 9.56 -50.96
N PRO A 776 9.26 9.62 -50.00
CA PRO A 776 9.40 10.48 -48.83
C PRO A 776 10.61 10.09 -47.96
N SER A 777 11.37 11.08 -47.49
CA SER A 777 12.51 10.86 -46.59
C SER A 777 12.08 10.35 -45.22
N GLY A 778 12.94 9.53 -44.59
CA GLY A 778 12.69 8.90 -43.29
C GLY A 778 12.59 7.37 -43.35
N PRO A 779 12.10 6.73 -42.27
CA PRO A 779 12.09 5.27 -42.18
C PRO A 779 11.09 4.65 -43.15
N CYS A 780 11.54 3.65 -43.90
CA CYS A 780 10.74 2.85 -44.82
C CYS A 780 10.91 1.37 -44.49
N ARG A 781 9.83 0.58 -44.48
CA ARG A 781 9.89 -0.87 -44.32
C ARG A 781 9.46 -1.57 -45.60
N LEU A 782 10.10 -2.67 -45.92
CA LEU A 782 9.71 -3.52 -47.03
C LEU A 782 8.84 -4.66 -46.52
N LEU A 783 7.81 -4.99 -47.30
CA LEU A 783 6.83 -6.01 -46.95
C LEU A 783 6.74 -7.01 -48.09
N VAL A 784 6.93 -8.29 -47.79
CA VAL A 784 6.73 -9.37 -48.78
C VAL A 784 5.46 -10.14 -48.43
N TYR A 785 4.59 -10.34 -49.42
CA TYR A 785 3.39 -11.18 -49.33
C TYR A 785 3.63 -12.48 -50.09
N LEU A 786 3.41 -13.61 -49.42
CA LEU A 786 3.42 -14.93 -50.03
C LEU A 786 1.98 -15.27 -50.47
N ARG A 787 1.72 -15.20 -51.78
CA ARG A 787 0.38 -15.35 -52.37
C ARG A 787 0.10 -16.82 -52.67
N ALA A 788 -0.92 -17.36 -52.02
CA ALA A 788 -1.37 -18.74 -52.20
C ALA A 788 -2.91 -18.80 -52.26
N PRO A 789 -3.55 -18.19 -53.26
CA PRO A 789 -5.02 -18.14 -53.37
C PRO A 789 -5.72 -19.49 -53.21
N LYS A 790 -5.15 -20.59 -53.73
CA LYS A 790 -5.72 -21.94 -53.58
C LYS A 790 -5.70 -22.43 -52.12
N LEU A 791 -4.59 -22.25 -51.42
CA LEU A 791 -4.49 -22.58 -49.99
C LEU A 791 -5.41 -21.70 -49.15
N MET A 792 -5.56 -20.44 -49.56
CA MET A 792 -6.35 -19.43 -48.85
C MET A 792 -7.84 -19.43 -49.23
N ALA A 793 -8.32 -20.42 -50.00
CA ALA A 793 -9.73 -20.54 -50.34
C ALA A 793 -10.61 -20.55 -49.08
N GLY A 794 -11.67 -19.74 -49.09
CA GLY A 794 -12.58 -19.56 -47.94
C GLY A 794 -12.10 -18.55 -46.88
N SER A 795 -10.90 -17.99 -47.02
CA SER A 795 -10.40 -16.85 -46.25
C SER A 795 -10.88 -15.51 -46.82
N ASP A 796 -10.74 -14.43 -46.05
CA ASP A 796 -10.97 -13.04 -46.49
C ASP A 796 -9.78 -12.45 -47.27
N ARG A 797 -8.69 -13.21 -47.43
CA ARG A 797 -7.45 -12.77 -48.10
C ARG A 797 -6.82 -13.86 -48.96
N GLY A 798 -6.07 -13.46 -49.99
CA GLY A 798 -5.38 -14.37 -50.92
C GLY A 798 -3.90 -14.66 -50.61
N TRP A 799 -3.40 -14.27 -49.44
CA TRP A 799 -2.00 -14.45 -49.03
C TRP A 799 -1.90 -15.24 -47.72
N ALA A 800 -0.90 -16.11 -47.64
CA ALA A 800 -0.73 -17.05 -46.52
C ALA A 800 0.10 -16.45 -45.37
N SER A 801 1.15 -15.69 -45.70
CA SER A 801 1.98 -14.99 -44.72
C SER A 801 2.58 -13.72 -45.29
N THR A 802 3.01 -12.84 -44.38
CA THR A 802 3.81 -11.66 -44.71
C THR A 802 4.90 -11.42 -43.68
N ALA A 803 5.98 -10.75 -44.09
CA ALA A 803 7.08 -10.37 -43.20
C ALA A 803 7.55 -8.95 -43.52
N PHE A 804 7.84 -8.17 -42.47
CA PHE A 804 8.48 -6.85 -42.58
C PHE A 804 10.00 -6.98 -42.53
N SER A 805 10.69 -6.19 -43.34
CA SER A 805 12.13 -6.01 -43.22
C SER A 805 12.46 -5.16 -41.99
N SER A 806 13.74 -5.16 -41.61
CA SER A 806 14.28 -4.08 -40.78
C SER A 806 14.02 -2.72 -41.47
N PRO A 807 13.75 -1.65 -40.70
CA PRO A 807 13.54 -0.33 -41.29
C PRO A 807 14.82 0.17 -41.95
N VAL A 808 14.65 0.66 -43.17
CA VAL A 808 15.65 1.32 -43.99
C VAL A 808 15.48 2.83 -43.84
N GLN A 809 16.58 3.60 -43.82
CA GLN A 809 16.51 5.06 -43.79
C GLN A 809 16.60 5.62 -45.20
N VAL A 810 15.55 6.30 -45.66
CA VAL A 810 15.58 7.05 -46.91
C VAL A 810 16.19 8.42 -46.62
N GLU A 811 17.33 8.70 -47.26
CA GLU A 811 18.06 9.96 -47.13
C GLU A 811 17.29 11.14 -47.76
N GLN A 812 17.65 12.37 -47.35
CA GLN A 812 17.03 13.60 -47.86
C GLN A 812 17.53 13.98 -49.24
#